data_AF-A0A2A4UAM6-F1
#
_entry.id   AF-A0A2A4UAM6-F1
#
_cell.length_a   1.000
_cell.length_b   1.000
_cell.length_c   1.000
_cell.angle_alpha   90.00
_cell.angle_beta   90.00
_cell.angle_gamma   90.00
#
_symmetry.space_group_name_H-M   'P 1'
#
loop_
_entity.id
_entity.type
_entity.pdbx_description
1 polymer ?
#
loop_
_entity_poly.entity_id
_entity_poly.type
_entity_poly.pdbx_seq_one_letter_code
_entity_poly.pdbx_strand_id
1 'polypeptide(L)'
;MNKHLNEQALWLVNNEQHLSAVVHWIQLRLEQRIQAINPPTDTNDIDLSTLEEAIETARQEIIQHQEYQPPPPLISLRNNFGLSLFETQLLALCAAMEFNTRTKALCALAQNDPNLPYPTFALALTLFKEPHWEALSPDSPLRAWHLLEVTRSTNQPLTTAALSADERIINHLKTVNYLDPRLMPLIDPIDSAQYTNNQALPNSQKQNIEKILHGLNNPSPNNRLPVIELMGHDSPCKQLIATQVASVLNLSLHTLHLNTLPIQGTELDLFIRLWQRESQLMPMALYLFVDNSNEQEKVLLKQFLNRSRGVIFIDLNSPKSAFPGHRISLTIQKPTPEEQYTLWLTALQNNHPSSSKTNVPHKDGVEIKECARRLSEQFSFSQSEITQLVHDDRNEFSSCGEASSPQDLKSNPIKHKNLWRACREKARTGMEQLAQRIDAKAHWEELVLPQEQLTLLRQITDQVMCRNQVYKDWGFREKMNRGLGINALFSGESGTGKTMAAEVIANALELDLYRIDLSSIVSKYVGETEKNLSKLFNIAEDSGAILFFDEADALFGKRGEVKDSHDRYANIEINYLLQRMESYRGLAILATNMKSSLDKAFLRRLRFIVEFPFPSVTERTQIWNKVFPSQTPLAADFDSQHLAKLNLTGGNIHSVALNAAFKAAQIEKGVSMPLILEAASVEYRKMERPAKDTDFSWQGDLEIVN
;
A
#
# COMPACT_ATOMS: atom_id res chain seq x y z
N MET A 1 -32.05 19.34 -5.41
CA MET A 1 -31.90 18.92 -6.82
C MET A 1 -32.51 19.91 -7.81
N ASN A 2 -33.81 20.22 -7.77
CA ASN A 2 -34.46 21.06 -8.81
C ASN A 2 -33.92 22.50 -8.95
N LYS A 3 -33.40 23.12 -7.87
CA LYS A 3 -32.84 24.49 -7.94
C LYS A 3 -31.47 24.54 -8.62
N HIS A 4 -30.58 23.60 -8.30
CA HIS A 4 -29.25 23.48 -8.93
C HIS A 4 -29.33 23.08 -10.41
N LEU A 5 -30.27 22.21 -10.79
CA LEU A 5 -30.50 21.86 -12.19
C LEU A 5 -30.98 23.06 -13.02
N ASN A 6 -31.80 23.93 -12.43
CA ASN A 6 -32.29 25.14 -13.10
C ASN A 6 -31.22 26.23 -13.20
N GLU A 7 -30.37 26.37 -12.18
CA GLU A 7 -29.22 27.29 -12.18
C GLU A 7 -28.15 26.85 -13.20
N GLN A 8 -27.87 25.55 -13.33
CA GLN A 8 -26.96 25.02 -14.35
C GLN A 8 -27.49 25.22 -15.77
N ALA A 9 -28.79 24.95 -16.00
CA ALA A 9 -29.40 25.15 -17.31
C ALA A 9 -29.39 26.64 -17.72
N LEU A 10 -29.70 27.54 -16.79
CA LEU A 10 -29.62 28.99 -17.03
C LEU A 10 -28.19 29.44 -17.33
N TRP A 11 -27.20 28.90 -16.61
CA TRP A 11 -25.79 29.21 -16.86
C TRP A 11 -25.32 28.73 -18.24
N LEU A 12 -25.76 27.55 -18.69
CA LEU A 12 -25.44 27.05 -20.04
C LEU A 12 -25.97 27.97 -21.14
N VAL A 13 -27.22 28.44 -21.02
CA VAL A 13 -27.82 29.40 -21.96
C VAL A 13 -27.04 30.72 -21.97
N ASN A 14 -26.69 31.23 -20.79
CA ASN A 14 -25.90 32.45 -20.66
C ASN A 14 -24.51 32.32 -21.31
N ASN A 15 -23.88 31.15 -21.20
CA ASN A 15 -22.61 30.87 -21.86
C ASN A 15 -22.74 30.83 -23.39
N GLU A 16 -23.76 30.15 -23.92
CA GLU A 16 -24.02 30.10 -25.35
C GLU A 16 -24.25 31.50 -25.93
N GLN A 17 -25.02 32.35 -25.22
CA GLN A 17 -25.24 33.74 -25.60
C GLN A 17 -23.94 34.55 -25.60
N HIS A 18 -23.13 34.46 -24.53
CA HIS A 18 -21.82 35.10 -24.47
C HIS A 18 -20.93 34.67 -25.64
N LEU A 19 -20.84 33.36 -25.90
CA LEU A 19 -19.98 32.84 -26.97
C LEU A 19 -20.47 33.27 -28.35
N SER A 20 -21.79 33.28 -28.58
CA SER A 20 -22.40 33.78 -29.80
C SER A 20 -22.09 35.27 -30.02
N ALA A 21 -22.23 36.10 -28.98
CA ALA A 21 -21.90 37.53 -29.04
C ALA A 21 -20.41 37.75 -29.35
N VAL A 22 -19.50 36.97 -28.75
CA VAL A 22 -18.06 37.02 -29.04
C VAL A 22 -17.74 36.66 -30.49
N VAL A 23 -18.33 35.56 -31.00
CA VAL A 23 -18.13 35.14 -32.40
C VAL A 23 -18.69 36.18 -33.37
N HIS A 24 -19.87 36.74 -33.08
CA HIS A 24 -20.47 37.79 -33.90
C HIS A 24 -19.61 39.05 -33.95
N TRP A 25 -19.10 39.50 -32.80
CA TRP A 25 -18.20 40.64 -32.71
C TRP A 25 -16.91 40.43 -33.53
N ILE A 26 -16.32 39.22 -33.48
CA ILE A 26 -15.14 38.87 -34.30
C ILE A 26 -15.46 38.96 -35.80
N GLN A 27 -16.62 38.49 -36.23
CA GLN A 27 -17.04 38.57 -37.64
C GLN A 27 -17.17 40.01 -38.10
N LEU A 28 -17.81 40.87 -37.31
CA LEU A 28 -17.93 42.30 -37.63
C LEU A 28 -16.55 42.98 -37.73
N ARG A 29 -15.59 42.63 -36.86
CA ARG A 29 -14.21 43.13 -36.94
C ARG A 29 -13.48 42.67 -38.19
N LEU A 30 -13.69 41.42 -38.62
CA LEU A 30 -13.15 40.91 -39.88
C LEU A 30 -13.76 41.62 -41.09
N GLU A 31 -15.08 41.84 -41.09
CA GLU A 31 -15.79 42.57 -42.15
C GLU A 31 -15.34 44.04 -42.24
N GLN A 32 -15.14 44.72 -41.10
CA GLN A 32 -14.55 46.06 -41.04
C GLN A 32 -13.17 46.08 -41.71
N ARG A 33 -12.34 45.06 -41.45
CA ARG A 33 -11.02 44.95 -42.07
C ARG A 33 -11.10 44.69 -43.57
N ILE A 34 -12.05 43.88 -44.03
CA ILE A 34 -12.28 43.62 -45.46
C ILE A 34 -12.67 44.91 -46.18
N GLN A 35 -13.61 45.69 -45.63
CA GLN A 35 -14.02 46.99 -46.19
C GLN A 35 -12.87 47.99 -46.23
N ALA A 36 -11.98 47.98 -45.24
CA ALA A 36 -10.80 48.85 -45.21
C ALA A 36 -9.73 48.48 -46.27
N ILE A 37 -9.67 47.21 -46.70
CA ILE A 37 -8.75 46.74 -47.75
C ILE A 37 -9.35 46.96 -49.14
N ASN A 38 -10.63 46.63 -49.31
CA ASN A 38 -11.38 46.74 -50.55
C ASN A 38 -12.61 47.65 -50.33
N PRO A 39 -12.45 48.98 -50.39
CA PRO A 39 -13.58 49.89 -50.25
C PRO A 39 -14.58 49.66 -51.40
N PRO A 40 -15.89 49.52 -51.12
CA PRO A 40 -16.91 49.41 -52.16
C PRO A 40 -16.79 50.58 -53.15
N THR A 41 -17.02 50.33 -54.44
CA THR A 41 -16.95 51.35 -55.49
C THR A 41 -18.02 52.46 -55.34
N ASP A 42 -19.03 52.25 -54.51
CA ASP A 42 -20.08 53.20 -54.13
C ASP A 42 -20.20 53.29 -52.59
N THR A 43 -19.27 53.97 -51.90
CA THR A 43 -19.38 54.18 -50.44
C THR A 43 -20.05 55.50 -50.10
N ASN A 44 -21.23 55.44 -49.48
CA ASN A 44 -21.72 56.49 -48.60
C ASN A 44 -21.05 56.34 -47.23
N ASP A 45 -20.61 57.43 -46.59
CA ASP A 45 -20.05 57.45 -45.21
C ASP A 45 -20.97 56.76 -44.17
N ILE A 46 -22.25 56.59 -44.50
CA ILE A 46 -23.32 55.96 -43.71
C ILE A 46 -23.04 54.46 -43.44
N ASP A 47 -22.45 53.72 -44.38
CA ASP A 47 -22.25 52.27 -44.22
C ASP A 47 -21.11 51.93 -43.24
N LEU A 48 -20.06 52.76 -43.18
CA LEU A 48 -18.98 52.61 -42.22
C LEU A 48 -19.42 52.98 -40.79
N SER A 49 -20.21 54.05 -40.64
CA SER A 49 -20.76 54.42 -39.33
C SER A 49 -21.71 53.37 -38.76
N THR A 50 -22.54 52.75 -39.61
CA THR A 50 -23.46 51.68 -39.15
C THR A 50 -22.72 50.41 -38.73
N LEU A 51 -21.60 50.08 -39.38
CA LEU A 51 -20.76 48.94 -38.98
C LEU A 51 -20.02 49.21 -37.66
N GLU A 52 -19.52 50.43 -37.45
CA GLU A 52 -18.91 50.82 -36.18
C GLU A 52 -19.91 50.80 -35.02
N GLU A 53 -21.14 51.26 -35.24
CA GLU A 53 -22.25 51.16 -34.27
C GLU A 53 -22.61 49.70 -33.97
N ALA A 54 -22.64 48.82 -34.97
CA ALA A 54 -22.88 47.39 -34.78
C ALA A 54 -21.76 46.71 -33.97
N ILE A 55 -20.49 47.06 -34.23
CA ILE A 55 -19.34 46.55 -33.47
C ILE A 55 -19.42 46.98 -32.00
N GLU A 56 -19.76 48.23 -31.72
CA GLU A 56 -19.85 48.72 -30.35
C GLU A 56 -21.07 48.12 -29.63
N THR A 57 -22.18 47.89 -30.34
CA THR A 57 -23.36 47.21 -29.79
C THR A 57 -23.03 45.76 -29.42
N ALA A 58 -22.43 44.99 -30.33
CA ALA A 58 -21.98 43.62 -30.05
C ALA A 58 -20.96 43.58 -28.91
N ARG A 59 -20.11 44.61 -28.77
CA ARG A 59 -19.18 44.74 -27.65
C ARG A 59 -19.91 44.98 -26.33
N GLN A 60 -20.96 45.81 -26.31
CA GLN A 60 -21.78 46.03 -25.13
C GLN A 60 -22.53 44.76 -24.71
N GLU A 61 -23.03 43.97 -25.67
CA GLU A 61 -23.64 42.66 -25.39
C GLU A 61 -22.64 41.70 -24.73
N ILE A 62 -21.40 41.63 -25.24
CA ILE A 62 -20.34 40.84 -24.60
C ILE A 62 -20.15 41.30 -23.15
N ILE A 63 -20.00 42.61 -22.91
CA ILE A 63 -19.78 43.15 -21.55
C ILE A 63 -20.95 42.80 -20.62
N GLN A 64 -22.19 42.93 -21.08
CA GLN A 64 -23.38 42.54 -20.32
C GLN A 64 -23.32 41.05 -19.92
N HIS A 65 -22.93 40.18 -20.84
CA HIS A 65 -22.83 38.75 -20.57
C HIS A 65 -21.61 38.37 -19.69
N GLN A 66 -20.59 39.22 -19.58
CA GLN A 66 -19.44 39.01 -18.69
C GLN A 66 -19.80 39.14 -17.21
N GLU A 67 -20.87 39.87 -16.88
CA GLU A 67 -21.31 40.12 -15.51
C GLU A 67 -22.07 38.94 -14.88
N TYR A 68 -22.38 37.90 -15.66
CA TYR A 68 -23.06 36.71 -15.15
C TYR A 68 -22.22 35.96 -14.10
N GLN A 69 -22.93 35.35 -13.15
CA GLN A 69 -22.36 34.51 -12.11
C GLN A 69 -22.96 33.09 -12.21
N PRO A 70 -22.15 32.04 -12.38
CA PRO A 70 -20.69 32.07 -12.58
C PRO A 70 -20.26 32.69 -13.92
N PRO A 71 -19.03 33.23 -14.02
CA PRO A 71 -18.55 33.89 -15.24
C PRO A 71 -18.46 32.92 -16.42
N PRO A 72 -18.63 33.41 -17.67
CA PRO A 72 -18.45 32.59 -18.86
C PRO A 72 -17.03 32.00 -18.95
N PRO A 73 -16.84 30.79 -19.53
CA PRO A 73 -15.55 30.10 -19.59
C PRO A 73 -14.41 30.92 -20.20
N LEU A 74 -14.66 31.73 -21.23
CA LEU A 74 -13.62 32.60 -21.82
C LEU A 74 -13.09 33.62 -20.81
N ILE A 75 -13.96 34.14 -19.94
CA ILE A 75 -13.60 35.07 -18.86
C ILE A 75 -12.92 34.33 -17.71
N SER A 76 -13.40 33.14 -17.38
CA SER A 76 -12.74 32.25 -16.43
C SER A 76 -11.32 31.92 -16.86
N LEU A 77 -11.08 31.63 -18.15
CA LEU A 77 -9.74 31.42 -18.71
C LEU A 77 -8.86 32.66 -18.55
N ARG A 78 -9.40 33.85 -18.88
CA ARG A 78 -8.67 35.12 -18.69
C ARG A 78 -8.23 35.30 -17.24
N ASN A 79 -9.14 35.08 -16.29
CA ASN A 79 -8.88 35.28 -14.87
C ASN A 79 -7.93 34.21 -14.30
N ASN A 80 -8.10 32.95 -14.69
CA ASN A 80 -7.31 31.82 -14.16
C ASN A 80 -5.86 31.83 -14.66
N PHE A 81 -5.66 32.17 -15.94
CA PHE A 81 -4.34 32.18 -16.58
C PHE A 81 -3.70 33.57 -16.68
N GLY A 82 -4.38 34.62 -16.23
CA GLY A 82 -3.89 36.00 -16.25
C GLY A 82 -3.73 36.56 -17.66
N LEU A 83 -4.63 36.18 -18.59
CA LEU A 83 -4.53 36.60 -19.98
C LEU A 83 -4.78 38.11 -20.10
N SER A 84 -4.01 38.79 -20.95
CA SER A 84 -4.31 40.16 -21.33
C SER A 84 -5.58 40.25 -22.18
N LEU A 85 -6.13 41.45 -22.36
CA LEU A 85 -7.28 41.66 -23.25
C LEU A 85 -6.97 41.20 -24.67
N PHE A 86 -5.81 41.57 -25.20
CA PHE A 86 -5.35 41.17 -26.53
C PHE A 86 -5.18 39.65 -26.64
N GLU A 87 -4.61 38.99 -25.63
CA GLU A 87 -4.45 37.53 -25.61
C GLU A 87 -5.80 36.80 -25.58
N THR A 88 -6.76 37.32 -24.80
CA THR A 88 -8.13 36.79 -24.73
C THR A 88 -8.83 36.93 -26.09
N GLN A 89 -8.66 38.07 -26.77
CA GLN A 89 -9.23 38.32 -28.10
C GLN A 89 -8.57 37.44 -29.17
N LEU A 90 -7.27 37.19 -29.07
CA LEU A 90 -6.55 36.28 -29.96
C LEU A 90 -7.05 34.84 -29.80
N LEU A 91 -7.24 34.37 -28.56
CA LEU A 91 -7.84 33.07 -28.28
C LEU A 91 -9.28 32.99 -28.82
N ALA A 92 -10.07 34.04 -28.65
CA ALA A 92 -11.44 34.12 -29.16
C ALA A 92 -11.49 34.06 -30.70
N LEU A 93 -10.58 34.75 -31.40
CA LEU A 93 -10.45 34.68 -32.86
C LEU A 93 -10.16 33.25 -33.34
N CYS A 94 -9.25 32.55 -32.66
CA CYS A 94 -8.93 31.16 -32.98
C CYS A 94 -10.11 30.23 -32.69
N ALA A 95 -10.82 30.43 -31.57
CA ALA A 95 -12.00 29.65 -31.23
C ALA A 95 -13.18 29.90 -32.19
N ALA A 96 -13.36 31.14 -32.67
CA ALA A 96 -14.42 31.49 -33.64
C ALA A 96 -14.25 30.77 -35.00
N MET A 97 -13.03 30.38 -35.35
CA MET A 97 -12.74 29.56 -36.54
C MET A 97 -13.36 28.14 -36.44
N GLU A 98 -13.49 27.62 -35.22
CA GLU A 98 -14.02 26.28 -34.94
C GLU A 98 -15.52 26.30 -34.62
N PHE A 99 -16.07 27.45 -34.22
CA PHE A 99 -17.50 27.60 -33.92
C PHE A 99 -18.35 28.00 -35.14
N ASN A 100 -17.75 28.66 -36.14
CA ASN A 100 -18.49 29.15 -37.30
C ASN A 100 -17.72 28.92 -38.61
N THR A 101 -18.39 28.29 -39.57
CA THR A 101 -17.82 27.93 -40.88
C THR A 101 -17.49 29.15 -41.75
N ARG A 102 -18.18 30.29 -41.57
CA ARG A 102 -17.94 31.54 -42.31
C ARG A 102 -16.63 32.22 -41.91
N THR A 103 -16.15 32.02 -40.68
CA THR A 103 -14.94 32.66 -40.15
C THR A 103 -13.72 32.36 -41.02
N LYS A 104 -13.58 31.12 -41.55
CA LYS A 104 -12.47 30.72 -42.42
C LYS A 104 -12.40 31.58 -43.69
N ALA A 105 -13.55 31.78 -44.34
CA ALA A 105 -13.63 32.62 -45.54
C ALA A 105 -13.35 34.10 -45.22
N LEU A 106 -13.87 34.59 -44.10
CA LEU A 106 -13.60 35.96 -43.64
C LEU A 106 -12.11 36.19 -43.31
N CYS A 107 -11.41 35.21 -42.74
CA CYS A 107 -9.97 35.31 -42.49
C CYS A 107 -9.15 35.42 -43.79
N ALA A 108 -9.48 34.64 -44.82
CA ALA A 108 -8.81 34.73 -46.12
C ALA A 108 -9.02 36.10 -46.79
N LEU A 109 -10.26 36.59 -46.76
CA LEU A 109 -10.61 37.90 -47.32
C LEU A 109 -9.97 39.05 -46.54
N ALA A 110 -9.99 39.01 -45.21
CA ALA A 110 -9.41 40.05 -44.35
C ALA A 110 -7.87 40.13 -44.42
N GLN A 111 -7.22 39.06 -44.89
CA GLN A 111 -5.78 39.01 -45.13
C GLN A 111 -5.40 39.29 -46.59
N ASN A 112 -6.40 39.41 -47.48
CA ASN A 112 -6.21 39.53 -48.94
C ASN A 112 -5.35 38.40 -49.54
N ASP A 113 -5.42 37.20 -48.97
CA ASP A 113 -4.70 36.01 -49.44
C ASP A 113 -5.58 34.77 -49.30
N PRO A 114 -6.00 34.13 -50.41
CA PRO A 114 -6.82 32.92 -50.37
C PRO A 114 -6.09 31.73 -49.74
N ASN A 115 -4.76 31.76 -49.64
CA ASN A 115 -3.97 30.69 -49.03
C ASN A 115 -3.88 30.79 -47.50
N LEU A 116 -4.43 31.85 -46.90
CA LEU A 116 -4.48 32.06 -45.45
C LEU A 116 -5.92 32.01 -44.89
N PRO A 117 -6.66 30.89 -45.01
CA PRO A 117 -8.04 30.76 -44.51
C PRO A 117 -8.11 30.55 -42.98
N TYR A 118 -7.12 31.04 -42.25
CA TYR A 118 -6.95 30.82 -40.81
C TYR A 118 -6.47 32.10 -40.11
N PRO A 119 -6.72 32.25 -38.80
CA PRO A 119 -6.15 33.30 -37.99
C PRO A 119 -4.62 33.29 -38.04
N THR A 120 -4.03 34.46 -38.26
CA THR A 120 -2.58 34.68 -38.14
C THR A 120 -2.31 35.77 -37.13
N PHE A 121 -1.08 35.83 -36.62
CA PHE A 121 -0.71 36.88 -35.68
C PHE A 121 -0.75 38.27 -36.35
N ALA A 122 -0.32 38.37 -37.62
CA ALA A 122 -0.41 39.60 -38.40
C ALA A 122 -1.85 40.10 -38.51
N LEU A 123 -2.81 39.21 -38.75
CA LEU A 123 -4.22 39.56 -38.77
C LEU A 123 -4.68 40.11 -37.42
N ALA A 124 -4.37 39.42 -36.32
CA ALA A 124 -4.74 39.85 -34.97
C ALA A 124 -4.16 41.22 -34.59
N LEU A 125 -2.90 41.51 -34.95
CA LEU A 125 -2.26 42.81 -34.72
C LEU A 125 -3.02 43.97 -35.39
N THR A 126 -3.72 43.70 -36.50
CA THR A 126 -4.53 44.72 -37.20
C THR A 126 -5.97 44.79 -36.71
N LEU A 127 -6.54 43.68 -36.21
CA LEU A 127 -7.94 43.59 -35.80
C LEU A 127 -8.21 44.13 -34.40
N PHE A 128 -7.23 44.13 -33.50
CA PHE A 128 -7.46 44.41 -32.07
C PHE A 128 -6.72 45.66 -31.59
N LYS A 129 -7.25 46.27 -30.52
CA LYS A 129 -6.64 47.45 -29.89
C LYS A 129 -5.50 47.01 -28.97
N GLU A 130 -4.47 47.84 -28.84
CA GLU A 130 -3.31 47.62 -27.96
C GLU A 130 -2.59 46.27 -28.16
N PRO A 131 -2.19 45.93 -29.40
CA PRO A 131 -1.45 44.70 -29.65
C PRO A 131 -0.07 44.72 -29.00
N HIS A 132 0.36 43.57 -28.49
CA HIS A 132 1.72 43.39 -27.97
C HIS A 132 2.38 42.15 -28.58
N TRP A 133 3.66 42.29 -28.93
CA TRP A 133 4.43 41.22 -29.62
C TRP A 133 4.74 40.03 -28.71
N GLU A 134 4.71 40.24 -27.40
CA GLU A 134 5.04 39.22 -26.40
C GLU A 134 3.97 38.13 -26.29
N ALA A 135 2.75 38.37 -26.81
CA ALA A 135 1.60 37.46 -26.77
C ALA A 135 1.83 36.06 -27.35
N LEU A 136 2.83 35.88 -28.24
CA LEU A 136 3.21 34.59 -28.81
C LEU A 136 4.64 34.16 -28.44
N SER A 137 5.23 34.80 -27.44
CA SER A 137 6.49 34.33 -26.86
C SER A 137 6.29 32.96 -26.20
N PRO A 138 7.33 32.10 -26.11
CA PRO A 138 7.21 30.79 -25.48
C PRO A 138 6.70 30.83 -24.02
N ASP A 139 6.99 31.92 -23.30
CA ASP A 139 6.60 32.11 -21.90
C ASP A 139 5.28 32.86 -21.72
N SER A 140 4.70 33.39 -22.80
CA SER A 140 3.37 34.01 -22.76
C SER A 140 2.30 33.01 -22.33
N PRO A 141 1.28 33.41 -21.57
CA PRO A 141 0.23 32.51 -21.11
C PRO A 141 -0.39 31.64 -22.22
N LEU A 142 -0.63 32.19 -23.40
CA LEU A 142 -1.26 31.47 -24.51
C LEU A 142 -0.46 30.23 -24.98
N ARG A 143 0.87 30.36 -25.06
CA ARG A 143 1.75 29.24 -25.44
C ARG A 143 2.22 28.45 -24.25
N ALA A 144 2.51 29.13 -23.15
CA ALA A 144 3.01 28.53 -21.92
C ALA A 144 2.05 27.50 -21.34
N TRP A 145 0.74 27.75 -21.47
CA TRP A 145 -0.32 26.86 -21.01
C TRP A 145 -0.95 26.05 -22.15
N HIS A 146 -0.36 26.02 -23.35
CA HIS A 146 -0.94 25.31 -24.51
C HIS A 146 -2.43 25.65 -24.71
N LEU A 147 -2.79 26.94 -24.68
CA LEU A 147 -4.15 27.39 -25.01
C LEU A 147 -4.30 27.58 -26.52
N LEU A 148 -3.20 27.95 -27.18
CA LEU A 148 -3.09 28.07 -28.62
C LEU A 148 -1.93 27.22 -29.14
N GLU A 149 -2.12 26.67 -30.33
CA GLU A 149 -1.09 26.01 -31.12
C GLU A 149 -0.69 26.88 -32.31
N VAL A 150 0.61 26.82 -32.65
CA VAL A 150 1.18 27.59 -33.75
C VAL A 150 1.73 26.61 -34.78
N THR A 151 0.99 26.38 -35.87
CA THR A 151 1.41 25.48 -36.94
C THR A 151 2.26 26.25 -37.94
N ARG A 152 3.54 25.86 -38.06
CA ARG A 152 4.52 26.52 -38.94
C ARG A 152 5.10 25.53 -39.91
N SER A 153 5.11 25.90 -41.19
CA SER A 153 5.94 25.22 -42.20
C SER A 153 7.39 25.66 -42.06
N THR A 154 8.32 24.83 -42.52
CA THR A 154 9.76 25.18 -42.57
C THR A 154 9.96 26.51 -43.31
N ASN A 155 10.64 27.47 -42.68
CA ASN A 155 10.88 28.85 -43.14
C ASN A 155 9.72 29.85 -43.13
N GLN A 156 8.56 29.53 -42.53
CA GLN A 156 7.47 30.49 -42.40
C GLN A 156 7.65 31.43 -41.19
N PRO A 157 7.52 32.77 -41.34
CA PRO A 157 7.54 33.72 -40.23
C PRO A 157 6.46 33.43 -39.18
N LEU A 158 6.69 33.83 -37.92
CA LEU A 158 5.70 33.64 -36.85
C LEU A 158 4.42 34.45 -37.10
N THR A 159 4.55 35.60 -37.77
CA THR A 159 3.45 36.51 -38.04
C THR A 159 2.40 35.93 -38.99
N THR A 160 2.82 35.08 -39.93
CA THR A 160 1.95 34.47 -40.95
C THR A 160 1.64 33.00 -40.69
N ALA A 161 2.15 32.46 -39.57
CA ALA A 161 1.87 31.10 -39.12
C ALA A 161 0.37 30.92 -38.84
N ALA A 162 -0.13 29.70 -39.05
CA ALA A 162 -1.50 29.37 -38.67
C ALA A 162 -1.61 29.28 -37.15
N LEU A 163 -2.59 29.97 -36.59
CA LEU A 163 -2.94 29.92 -35.18
C LEU A 163 -4.24 29.14 -35.01
N SER A 164 -4.23 28.14 -34.14
CA SER A 164 -5.41 27.36 -33.76
C SER A 164 -5.54 27.31 -32.24
N ALA A 165 -6.78 27.27 -31.75
CA ALA A 165 -7.01 26.99 -30.33
C ALA A 165 -6.86 25.49 -30.08
N ASP A 166 -6.30 25.11 -28.93
CA ASP A 166 -6.18 23.71 -28.54
C ASP A 166 -7.59 23.11 -28.36
N GLU A 167 -7.80 21.89 -28.89
CA GLU A 167 -9.09 21.19 -28.88
C GLU A 167 -9.69 21.11 -27.46
N ARG A 168 -8.85 20.87 -26.45
CA ARG A 168 -9.27 20.77 -25.06
C ARG A 168 -9.86 22.09 -24.54
N ILE A 169 -9.34 23.23 -25.01
CA ILE A 169 -9.81 24.57 -24.64
C ILE A 169 -11.09 24.92 -25.41
N ILE A 170 -11.18 24.56 -26.68
CA ILE A 170 -12.41 24.73 -27.48
C ILE A 170 -13.58 23.99 -26.82
N ASN A 171 -13.34 22.75 -26.41
CA ASN A 171 -14.35 21.94 -25.72
C ASN A 171 -14.69 22.50 -24.33
N HIS A 172 -13.71 23.05 -23.60
CA HIS A 172 -13.97 23.77 -22.34
C HIS A 172 -14.89 24.99 -22.54
N LEU A 173 -14.68 25.78 -23.59
CA LEU A 173 -15.54 26.92 -23.93
C LEU A 173 -16.99 26.49 -24.22
N LYS A 174 -17.16 25.29 -24.80
CA LYS A 174 -18.45 24.62 -25.01
C LYS A 174 -18.96 23.86 -23.78
N THR A 175 -18.32 24.01 -22.62
CA THR A 175 -18.65 23.34 -21.35
C THR A 175 -18.48 21.83 -21.33
N VAL A 176 -17.86 21.26 -22.36
CA VAL A 176 -17.47 19.85 -22.43
C VAL A 176 -16.13 19.69 -21.73
N ASN A 177 -16.16 19.18 -20.49
CA ASN A 177 -14.97 18.98 -19.67
C ASN A 177 -14.56 17.51 -19.64
N TYR A 178 -13.30 17.24 -19.99
CA TYR A 178 -12.64 15.94 -19.92
C TYR A 178 -11.16 16.15 -19.65
N LEU A 179 -10.45 15.11 -19.21
CA LEU A 179 -9.00 15.19 -19.00
C LEU A 179 -8.27 15.29 -20.36
N ASP A 180 -7.24 16.14 -20.46
CA ASP A 180 -6.45 16.24 -21.69
C ASP A 180 -5.95 14.83 -22.14
N PRO A 181 -6.16 14.44 -23.41
CA PRO A 181 -5.77 13.12 -23.91
C PRO A 181 -4.28 12.80 -23.76
N ARG A 182 -3.41 13.82 -23.70
CA ARG A 182 -1.97 13.68 -23.48
C ARG A 182 -1.63 13.30 -22.03
N LEU A 183 -2.52 13.57 -21.08
CA LEU A 183 -2.36 13.21 -19.66
C LEU A 183 -2.98 11.85 -19.33
N MET A 184 -4.01 11.41 -20.07
CA MET A 184 -4.73 10.16 -19.81
C MET A 184 -3.83 8.91 -19.70
N PRO A 185 -2.76 8.73 -20.50
CA PRO A 185 -1.90 7.54 -20.37
C PRO A 185 -1.06 7.52 -19.08
N LEU A 186 -0.95 8.66 -18.40
CA LEU A 186 -0.08 8.84 -17.23
C LEU A 186 -0.87 8.92 -15.92
N ILE A 187 -2.16 9.22 -15.99
CA ILE A 187 -2.99 9.58 -14.85
C ILE A 187 -4.30 8.78 -14.88
N ASP A 188 -4.61 8.10 -13.77
CA ASP A 188 -5.84 7.33 -13.60
C ASP A 188 -6.79 7.99 -12.58
N PRO A 189 -8.11 8.03 -12.79
CA PRO A 189 -9.05 8.53 -11.78
C PRO A 189 -9.25 7.53 -10.65
N ILE A 190 -9.29 8.01 -9.39
CA ILE A 190 -9.78 7.21 -8.26
C ILE A 190 -11.30 7.42 -8.15
N ASP A 191 -12.05 6.32 -8.18
CA ASP A 191 -13.49 6.36 -7.97
C ASP A 191 -13.82 6.64 -6.49
N SER A 192 -14.26 7.87 -6.21
CA SER A 192 -14.63 8.30 -4.87
C SER A 192 -15.84 7.55 -4.32
N ALA A 193 -16.68 6.96 -5.18
CA ALA A 193 -17.85 6.19 -4.76
C ALA A 193 -17.47 4.91 -3.99
N GLN A 194 -16.31 4.32 -4.31
CA GLN A 194 -15.82 3.11 -3.63
C GLN A 194 -15.48 3.37 -2.16
N TYR A 195 -15.07 4.60 -1.82
CA TYR A 195 -14.59 4.98 -0.48
C TYR A 195 -15.57 5.87 0.31
N THR A 196 -16.63 6.38 -0.32
CA THR A 196 -17.65 7.26 0.30
C THR A 196 -18.92 6.52 0.72
N ASN A 197 -18.99 5.19 0.53
CA ASN A 197 -20.07 4.35 1.02
C ASN A 197 -20.15 4.42 2.56
N ASN A 198 -20.90 5.38 3.10
CA ASN A 198 -21.58 5.54 4.41
C ASN A 198 -21.09 4.75 5.64
N GLN A 199 -19.86 4.26 5.66
CA GLN A 199 -19.24 3.54 6.75
C GLN A 199 -18.52 4.56 7.62
N ALA A 200 -18.83 4.56 8.91
CA ALA A 200 -18.22 5.48 9.85
C ALA A 200 -16.70 5.26 9.90
N LEU A 201 -15.93 6.27 9.48
CA LEU A 201 -14.47 6.24 9.58
C LEU A 201 -14.03 6.15 11.05
N PRO A 202 -12.97 5.38 11.35
CA PRO A 202 -12.31 5.39 12.65
C PRO A 202 -11.93 6.80 13.11
N ASN A 203 -11.95 7.05 14.41
CA ASN A 203 -11.67 8.37 14.99
C ASN A 203 -10.22 8.80 14.73
N SER A 204 -9.27 7.86 14.77
CA SER A 204 -7.86 8.08 14.42
C SER A 204 -7.70 8.62 13.00
N GLN A 205 -8.46 8.07 12.05
CA GLN A 205 -8.46 8.50 10.65
C GLN A 205 -9.14 9.87 10.49
N LYS A 206 -10.27 10.11 11.17
CA LYS A 206 -10.93 11.43 11.20
C LYS A 206 -10.01 12.53 11.71
N GLN A 207 -9.28 12.29 12.80
CA GLN A 207 -8.31 13.25 13.32
C GLN A 207 -7.18 13.56 12.32
N ASN A 208 -6.74 12.57 11.54
CA ASN A 208 -5.77 12.80 10.48
C ASN A 208 -6.34 13.66 9.35
N ILE A 209 -7.60 13.42 8.94
CA ILE A 209 -8.31 14.26 7.95
C ILE A 209 -8.42 15.70 8.45
N GLU A 210 -8.84 15.91 9.70
CA GLU A 210 -8.96 17.26 10.30
C GLU A 210 -7.63 17.99 10.34
N LYS A 211 -6.52 17.30 10.67
CA LYS A 211 -5.17 17.87 10.63
C LYS A 211 -4.77 18.31 9.22
N ILE A 212 -5.11 17.52 8.19
CA ILE A 212 -4.84 17.88 6.79
C ILE A 212 -5.64 19.12 6.41
N LEU A 213 -6.94 19.14 6.69
CA LEU A 213 -7.82 20.27 6.36
C LEU A 213 -7.39 21.55 7.08
N HIS A 214 -7.03 21.46 8.36
CA HIS A 214 -6.48 22.59 9.11
C HIS A 214 -5.17 23.10 8.51
N GLY A 215 -4.27 22.19 8.11
CA GLY A 215 -3.01 22.56 7.48
C GLY A 215 -3.19 23.20 6.10
N LEU A 216 -4.18 22.76 5.32
CA LEU A 216 -4.52 23.35 4.01
C LEU A 216 -5.10 24.76 4.13
N ASN A 217 -5.83 25.03 5.22
CA ASN A 217 -6.41 26.35 5.49
C ASN A 217 -5.40 27.38 6.01
N ASN A 218 -4.20 26.95 6.42
CA ASN A 218 -3.16 27.86 6.90
C ASN A 218 -2.37 28.47 5.73
N PRO A 219 -2.39 29.80 5.54
CA PRO A 219 -1.69 30.44 4.45
C PRO A 219 -0.18 30.28 4.62
N SER A 220 0.47 29.70 3.60
CA SER A 220 1.93 29.63 3.55
C SER A 220 2.52 30.98 3.10
N PRO A 221 3.78 31.31 3.45
CA PRO A 221 4.38 32.62 3.13
C PRO A 221 4.44 32.95 1.63
N ASN A 222 4.36 31.95 0.75
CA ASN A 222 4.38 32.11 -0.70
C ASN A 222 3.01 31.84 -1.37
N ASN A 223 1.92 31.77 -0.59
CA ASN A 223 0.57 31.44 -1.06
C ASN A 223 0.50 30.12 -1.87
N ARG A 224 1.41 29.17 -1.57
CA ARG A 224 1.43 27.83 -2.17
C ARG A 224 0.74 26.85 -1.24
N LEU A 225 -0.12 26.00 -1.79
CA LEU A 225 -0.72 24.91 -1.02
C LEU A 225 0.37 23.93 -0.53
N PRO A 226 0.28 23.43 0.71
CA PRO A 226 1.19 22.40 1.20
C PRO A 226 1.09 21.13 0.38
N VAL A 227 2.22 20.46 0.22
CA VAL A 227 2.27 19.06 -0.20
C VAL A 227 1.92 18.18 1.01
N ILE A 228 1.01 17.22 0.83
CA ILE A 228 0.55 16.33 1.90
C ILE A 228 1.32 15.01 1.79
N GLU A 229 2.13 14.70 2.79
CA GLU A 229 2.93 13.47 2.83
C GLU A 229 2.24 12.46 3.75
N LEU A 230 1.72 11.39 3.15
CA LEU A 230 1.08 10.28 3.83
C LEU A 230 2.11 9.18 4.02
N MET A 231 2.64 9.08 5.24
CA MET A 231 3.65 8.10 5.60
C MET A 231 3.00 6.85 6.19
N GLY A 232 3.39 5.66 5.76
CA GLY A 232 2.89 4.42 6.35
C GLY A 232 2.97 3.26 5.38
N HIS A 233 2.73 2.04 5.84
CA HIS A 233 2.83 0.85 5.01
C HIS A 233 1.49 0.42 4.38
N ASP A 234 0.38 1.02 4.84
CA ASP A 234 -0.96 0.67 4.41
C ASP A 234 -1.48 1.66 3.35
N SER A 235 -1.19 1.36 2.08
CA SER A 235 -1.64 2.16 0.93
C SER A 235 -3.16 2.29 0.82
N PRO A 236 -3.97 1.24 1.04
CA PRO A 236 -5.42 1.36 1.13
C PRO A 236 -5.91 2.43 2.12
N CYS A 237 -5.40 2.45 3.36
CA CYS A 237 -5.78 3.49 4.32
C CYS A 237 -5.33 4.90 3.89
N LYS A 238 -4.12 5.04 3.32
CA LYS A 238 -3.62 6.33 2.80
C LYS A 238 -4.52 6.88 1.68
N GLN A 239 -4.92 6.03 0.74
CA GLN A 239 -5.83 6.39 -0.36
C GLN A 239 -7.21 6.79 0.17
N LEU A 240 -7.75 6.05 1.15
CA LEU A 240 -9.03 6.35 1.76
C LEU A 240 -9.02 7.74 2.42
N ILE A 241 -7.96 8.09 3.16
CA ILE A 241 -7.80 9.43 3.75
C ILE A 241 -7.71 10.51 2.67
N ALA A 242 -6.89 10.29 1.62
CA ALA A 242 -6.77 11.24 0.52
C ALA A 242 -8.09 11.46 -0.21
N THR A 243 -8.86 10.40 -0.45
CA THR A 243 -10.17 10.45 -1.12
C THR A 243 -11.18 11.21 -0.29
N GLN A 244 -11.17 11.03 1.04
CA GLN A 244 -12.08 11.75 1.95
C GLN A 244 -11.72 13.24 2.04
N VAL A 245 -10.43 13.59 2.11
CA VAL A 245 -9.99 14.99 2.04
C VAL A 245 -10.39 15.62 0.70
N ALA A 246 -10.17 14.92 -0.42
CA ALA A 246 -10.56 15.39 -1.74
C ALA A 246 -12.08 15.59 -1.85
N SER A 247 -12.88 14.67 -1.30
CA SER A 247 -14.34 14.79 -1.26
C SER A 247 -14.80 16.00 -0.46
N VAL A 248 -14.19 16.31 0.69
CA VAL A 248 -14.52 17.50 1.49
C VAL A 248 -14.20 18.79 0.74
N LEU A 249 -13.15 18.80 -0.08
CA LEU A 249 -12.74 19.93 -0.90
C LEU A 249 -13.45 19.99 -2.26
N ASN A 250 -14.37 19.07 -2.56
CA ASN A 250 -15.01 18.89 -3.86
C ASN A 250 -14.00 18.71 -5.02
N LEU A 251 -12.89 18.02 -4.77
CA LEU A 251 -11.85 17.71 -5.75
C LEU A 251 -11.98 16.27 -6.27
N SER A 252 -11.69 16.07 -7.56
CA SER A 252 -11.57 14.76 -8.19
C SER A 252 -10.14 14.25 -8.05
N LEU A 253 -9.96 13.16 -7.32
CA LEU A 253 -8.65 12.58 -7.04
C LEU A 253 -8.17 11.70 -8.20
N HIS A 254 -6.94 11.93 -8.64
CA HIS A 254 -6.31 11.17 -9.71
C HIS A 254 -4.96 10.62 -9.25
N THR A 255 -4.58 9.43 -9.69
CA THR A 255 -3.31 8.77 -9.35
C THR A 255 -2.27 8.94 -10.42
N LEU A 256 -1.02 9.05 -9.98
CA LEU A 256 0.17 9.06 -10.81
C LEU A 256 1.23 8.19 -10.14
N HIS A 257 1.87 7.30 -10.90
CA HIS A 257 3.02 6.56 -10.40
C HIS A 257 4.31 7.32 -10.72
N LEU A 258 5.29 7.33 -9.80
CA LEU A 258 6.54 8.05 -10.02
C LEU A 258 7.31 7.55 -11.26
N ASN A 259 7.19 6.26 -11.58
CA ASN A 259 7.85 5.63 -12.73
C ASN A 259 7.22 6.00 -14.09
N THR A 260 6.02 6.58 -14.13
CA THR A 260 5.38 7.04 -15.37
C THR A 260 5.76 8.48 -15.70
N LEU A 261 6.42 9.20 -14.80
CA LEU A 261 6.87 10.57 -15.07
C LEU A 261 7.92 10.59 -16.19
N PRO A 262 7.80 11.50 -17.17
CA PRO A 262 8.79 11.65 -18.23
C PRO A 262 10.18 11.99 -17.67
N ILE A 263 11.20 11.25 -18.09
CA ILE A 263 12.59 11.46 -17.66
C ILE A 263 13.22 12.61 -18.44
N GLN A 264 12.78 12.84 -19.68
CA GLN A 264 13.27 13.93 -20.52
C GLN A 264 12.73 15.28 -20.03
N GLY A 265 13.62 16.25 -19.83
CA GLY A 265 13.24 17.56 -19.26
C GLY A 265 12.17 18.32 -20.07
N THR A 266 12.19 18.22 -21.40
CA THR A 266 11.19 18.87 -22.27
C THR A 266 9.80 18.24 -22.13
N GLU A 267 9.73 16.91 -22.05
CA GLU A 267 8.47 16.18 -21.87
C GLU A 267 7.92 16.38 -20.45
N LEU A 268 8.79 16.40 -19.45
CA LEU A 268 8.41 16.70 -18.06
C LEU A 268 7.85 18.12 -17.93
N ASP A 269 8.46 19.09 -18.60
CA ASP A 269 8.01 20.48 -18.61
C ASP A 269 6.62 20.63 -19.25
N LEU A 270 6.39 19.92 -20.36
CA LEU A 270 5.09 19.85 -21.01
C LEU A 270 4.04 19.20 -20.09
N PHE A 271 4.38 18.07 -19.47
CA PHE A 271 3.51 17.40 -18.50
C PHE A 271 3.12 18.32 -17.34
N ILE A 272 4.09 19.01 -16.73
CA ILE A 272 3.83 19.96 -15.63
C ILE A 272 2.89 21.09 -16.06
N ARG A 273 3.11 21.67 -17.25
CA ARG A 273 2.27 22.74 -17.79
C ARG A 273 0.85 22.27 -18.05
N LEU A 274 0.67 21.10 -18.67
CA LEU A 274 -0.65 20.51 -18.93
C LEU A 274 -1.37 20.15 -17.63
N TRP A 275 -0.68 19.52 -16.67
CA TRP A 275 -1.24 19.21 -15.36
C TRP A 275 -1.73 20.47 -14.64
N GLN A 276 -0.90 21.52 -14.60
CA GLN A 276 -1.26 22.79 -13.99
C GLN A 276 -2.48 23.42 -14.67
N ARG A 277 -2.52 23.40 -16.00
CA ARG A 277 -3.67 23.88 -16.78
C ARG A 277 -4.93 23.12 -16.39
N GLU A 278 -4.92 21.80 -16.42
CA GLU A 278 -6.10 20.99 -16.06
C GLU A 278 -6.53 21.22 -14.60
N SER A 279 -5.59 21.37 -13.67
CA SER A 279 -5.90 21.68 -12.26
C SER A 279 -6.53 23.06 -12.03
N GLN A 280 -6.37 23.99 -12.98
CA GLN A 280 -7.05 25.30 -12.96
C GLN A 280 -8.39 25.29 -13.70
N LEU A 281 -8.56 24.38 -14.67
CA LEU A 281 -9.82 24.21 -15.42
C LEU A 281 -10.83 23.36 -14.68
N MET A 282 -10.36 22.37 -13.92
CA MET A 282 -11.18 21.38 -13.22
C MET A 282 -10.71 21.22 -11.76
N PRO A 283 -11.64 20.95 -10.83
CA PRO A 283 -11.29 20.74 -9.43
C PRO A 283 -10.60 19.38 -9.27
N MET A 284 -9.28 19.35 -9.42
CA MET A 284 -8.48 18.12 -9.42
C MET A 284 -7.49 18.08 -8.25
N ALA A 285 -7.23 16.87 -7.74
CA ALA A 285 -6.15 16.57 -6.81
C ALA A 285 -5.31 15.41 -7.35
N LEU A 286 -4.02 15.37 -7.02
CA LEU A 286 -3.10 14.31 -7.44
C LEU A 286 -2.70 13.45 -6.26
N TYR A 287 -2.69 12.13 -6.44
CA TYR A 287 -2.15 11.14 -5.54
C TYR A 287 -0.94 10.47 -6.19
N LEU A 288 0.25 10.73 -5.65
CA LEU A 288 1.50 10.22 -6.20
C LEU A 288 1.99 8.99 -5.43
N PHE A 289 2.18 7.87 -6.12
CA PHE A 289 2.83 6.69 -5.55
C PHE A 289 4.35 6.79 -5.67
N VAL A 290 5.04 6.77 -4.53
CA VAL A 290 6.50 6.80 -4.46
C VAL A 290 7.01 5.51 -3.82
N ASP A 291 7.25 4.50 -4.66
CA ASP A 291 7.89 3.27 -4.24
C ASP A 291 9.41 3.37 -4.44
N ASN A 292 10.18 3.08 -3.37
CA ASN A 292 11.63 2.86 -3.39
C ASN A 292 12.41 3.68 -4.44
N SER A 293 12.32 5.00 -4.34
CA SER A 293 12.83 5.87 -5.40
C SER A 293 14.36 5.93 -5.46
N ASN A 294 14.88 5.85 -6.69
CA ASN A 294 16.29 6.06 -6.99
C ASN A 294 16.66 7.56 -6.88
N GLU A 295 17.95 7.89 -6.76
CA GLU A 295 18.39 9.30 -6.68
C GLU A 295 17.93 10.14 -7.88
N GLN A 296 17.89 9.56 -9.08
CA GLN A 296 17.37 10.23 -10.29
C GLN A 296 15.87 10.55 -10.16
N GLU A 297 15.06 9.60 -9.69
CA GLU A 297 13.62 9.78 -9.50
C GLU A 297 13.31 10.79 -8.38
N LYS A 298 14.15 10.85 -7.34
CA LYS A 298 14.05 11.90 -6.31
C LYS A 298 14.29 13.30 -6.89
N VAL A 299 15.21 13.44 -7.84
CA VAL A 299 15.44 14.71 -8.54
C VAL A 299 14.24 15.08 -9.41
N LEU A 300 13.69 14.13 -10.17
CA LEU A 300 12.48 14.34 -10.99
C LEU A 300 11.29 14.74 -10.10
N LEU A 301 11.08 14.04 -8.99
CA LEU A 301 10.04 14.35 -8.02
C LEU A 301 10.19 15.76 -7.44
N LYS A 302 11.42 16.14 -7.06
CA LYS A 302 11.71 17.48 -6.54
C LYS A 302 11.43 18.57 -7.58
N GLN A 303 11.76 18.33 -8.84
CA GLN A 303 11.47 19.25 -9.94
C GLN A 303 9.95 19.38 -10.17
N PHE A 304 9.25 18.26 -10.18
CA PHE A 304 7.79 18.20 -10.31
C PHE A 304 7.11 18.99 -9.18
N LEU A 305 7.38 18.65 -7.91
CA LEU A 305 6.74 19.26 -6.74
C LEU A 305 7.01 20.77 -6.61
N ASN A 306 8.23 21.22 -6.96
CA ASN A 306 8.58 22.63 -6.88
C ASN A 306 7.83 23.50 -7.90
N ARG A 307 7.42 22.90 -9.01
CA ARG A 307 6.75 23.60 -10.11
C ARG A 307 5.25 23.39 -10.06
N SER A 308 4.77 22.19 -9.73
CA SER A 308 3.35 21.85 -9.65
C SER A 308 2.59 22.74 -8.65
N ARG A 309 1.33 23.01 -8.95
CA ARG A 309 0.37 23.71 -8.08
C ARG A 309 -0.84 22.79 -7.84
N GLY A 310 -1.66 23.13 -6.85
CA GLY A 310 -2.84 22.35 -6.47
C GLY A 310 -2.60 21.44 -5.26
N VAL A 311 -3.60 20.61 -4.94
CA VAL A 311 -3.55 19.66 -3.82
C VAL A 311 -2.88 18.37 -4.30
N ILE A 312 -1.75 18.03 -3.68
CA ILE A 312 -0.96 16.85 -4.02
C ILE A 312 -0.73 16.01 -2.75
N PHE A 313 -1.10 14.75 -2.83
CA PHE A 313 -0.82 13.71 -1.84
C PHE A 313 0.37 12.88 -2.32
N ILE A 314 1.31 12.60 -1.42
CA ILE A 314 2.43 11.70 -1.69
C ILE A 314 2.32 10.50 -0.76
N ASP A 315 2.29 9.31 -1.35
CA ASP A 315 2.43 8.05 -0.63
C ASP A 315 3.93 7.80 -0.35
N LEU A 316 4.32 7.74 0.93
CA LEU A 316 5.67 7.38 1.36
C LEU A 316 5.65 6.20 2.33
N ASN A 317 6.55 5.24 2.10
CA ASN A 317 6.74 4.11 3.02
C ASN A 317 7.63 4.45 4.24
N SER A 318 8.42 5.53 4.20
CA SER A 318 9.30 5.92 5.32
C SER A 318 9.61 7.43 5.30
N PRO A 319 9.95 8.03 6.46
CA PRO A 319 10.16 9.48 6.59
C PRO A 319 11.49 10.00 5.99
N LYS A 320 12.32 9.13 5.38
CA LYS A 320 13.72 9.47 5.06
C LYS A 320 13.89 10.39 3.84
N SER A 321 12.83 10.73 3.10
CA SER A 321 12.92 11.60 1.92
C SER A 321 12.66 13.06 2.27
N ALA A 322 13.73 13.80 2.55
CA ALA A 322 13.66 15.25 2.76
C ALA A 322 13.48 15.96 1.41
N PHE A 323 12.24 16.26 1.03
CA PHE A 323 11.96 17.13 -0.11
C PHE A 323 11.90 18.63 0.38
N PRO A 324 12.05 19.64 -0.50
CA PRO A 324 11.94 21.07 -0.11
C PRO A 324 10.48 21.60 -0.11
N GLY A 325 10.15 22.59 0.72
CA GLY A 325 8.87 23.34 0.68
C GLY A 325 7.93 23.16 1.88
N HIS A 326 6.78 23.87 1.88
CA HIS A 326 5.74 23.82 2.92
C HIS A 326 4.97 22.48 2.84
N ARG A 327 4.87 21.75 3.96
CA ARG A 327 4.40 20.35 4.00
C ARG A 327 3.52 20.06 5.19
N ILE A 328 2.66 19.06 5.01
CA ILE A 328 1.93 18.40 6.09
C ILE A 328 2.31 16.92 6.05
N SER A 329 3.18 16.50 6.96
CA SER A 329 3.62 15.09 7.04
C SER A 329 2.86 14.38 8.15
N LEU A 330 2.15 13.30 7.79
CA LEU A 330 1.33 12.52 8.71
C LEU A 330 1.67 11.03 8.60
N THR A 331 1.92 10.40 9.75
CA THR A 331 2.07 8.95 9.82
C THR A 331 0.69 8.31 9.94
N ILE A 332 0.25 7.67 8.85
CA ILE A 332 -0.97 6.89 8.77
C ILE A 332 -0.67 5.47 9.24
N GLN A 333 -1.36 5.08 10.31
CA GLN A 333 -1.34 3.73 10.84
C GLN A 333 -2.70 3.07 10.58
N LYS A 334 -2.72 1.73 10.61
CA LYS A 334 -3.97 0.97 10.63
C LYS A 334 -4.84 1.39 11.83
N PRO A 335 -6.17 1.17 11.76
CA PRO A 335 -7.06 1.47 12.87
C PRO A 335 -6.54 0.84 14.17
N THR A 336 -6.72 1.53 15.29
CA THR A 336 -6.30 1.00 16.59
C THR A 336 -7.06 -0.28 16.95
N PRO A 337 -6.55 -1.16 17.84
CA PRO A 337 -7.26 -2.38 18.21
C PRO A 337 -8.70 -2.13 18.71
N GLU A 338 -8.97 -0.98 19.35
CA GLU A 338 -10.31 -0.59 19.80
C GLU A 338 -11.24 -0.23 18.64
N GLU A 339 -10.69 0.48 17.66
CA GLU A 339 -11.42 0.80 16.43
C GLU A 339 -11.65 -0.46 15.61
N GLN A 340 -10.66 -1.34 15.50
CA GLN A 340 -10.79 -2.65 14.85
C GLN A 340 -11.85 -3.51 15.55
N TYR A 341 -11.89 -3.54 16.88
CA TYR A 341 -12.96 -4.22 17.62
C TYR A 341 -14.34 -3.69 17.21
N THR A 342 -14.50 -2.37 17.11
CA THR A 342 -15.76 -1.74 16.70
C THR A 342 -16.11 -2.05 15.25
N LEU A 343 -15.11 -2.04 14.36
CA LEU A 343 -15.26 -2.39 12.94
C LEU A 343 -15.65 -3.86 12.78
N TRP A 344 -14.97 -4.79 13.46
CA TRP A 344 -15.29 -6.21 13.47
C TRP A 344 -16.69 -6.47 14.02
N LEU A 345 -17.05 -5.83 15.14
CA LEU A 345 -18.36 -5.96 15.75
C LEU A 345 -19.46 -5.46 14.80
N THR A 346 -19.26 -4.31 14.15
CA THR A 346 -20.20 -3.74 13.18
C THR A 346 -20.31 -4.63 11.93
N ALA A 347 -19.18 -5.10 11.39
CA ALA A 347 -19.14 -5.96 10.22
C ALA A 347 -19.82 -7.32 10.48
N LEU A 348 -19.55 -7.95 11.63
CA LEU A 348 -20.20 -9.20 12.02
C LEU A 348 -21.71 -9.01 12.26
N GLN A 349 -22.11 -7.94 12.95
CA GLN A 349 -23.52 -7.64 13.23
C GLN A 349 -24.34 -7.34 11.97
N ASN A 350 -23.78 -6.55 11.03
CA ASN A 350 -24.46 -6.23 9.77
C ASN A 350 -24.66 -7.46 8.87
N ASN A 351 -23.86 -8.51 9.06
CA ASN A 351 -23.89 -9.73 8.26
C ASN A 351 -24.65 -10.90 8.91
N HIS A 352 -25.14 -10.77 10.15
CA HIS A 352 -26.00 -11.79 10.77
C HIS A 352 -27.45 -11.69 10.25
N PRO A 353 -28.00 -12.73 9.59
CA PRO A 353 -29.40 -12.76 9.23
C PRO A 353 -30.25 -12.98 10.50
N SER A 354 -31.19 -12.07 10.76
CA SER A 354 -32.28 -12.13 11.76
C SER A 354 -32.07 -11.35 13.06
N SER A 355 -32.33 -10.04 13.03
CA SER A 355 -33.02 -9.37 14.15
C SER A 355 -34.53 -9.62 14.03
N SER A 356 -34.97 -10.87 14.23
CA SER A 356 -36.38 -11.10 14.53
C SER A 356 -36.66 -10.54 15.93
N LYS A 357 -37.66 -9.66 16.00
CA LYS A 357 -38.20 -9.00 17.18
C LYS A 357 -38.59 -9.99 18.30
N THR A 358 -37.64 -10.47 19.07
CA THR A 358 -37.90 -11.16 20.34
C THR A 358 -36.89 -10.69 21.39
N ASN A 359 -37.39 -9.95 22.38
CA ASN A 359 -36.68 -9.45 23.55
C ASN A 359 -36.24 -10.60 24.47
N VAL A 360 -35.25 -11.38 24.05
CA VAL A 360 -34.49 -12.27 24.93
C VAL A 360 -33.00 -11.97 24.71
N PRO A 361 -32.19 -11.74 25.76
CA PRO A 361 -30.75 -11.53 25.62
C PRO A 361 -30.11 -12.86 25.17
N HIS A 362 -29.98 -13.05 23.86
CA HIS A 362 -29.43 -14.25 23.24
C HIS A 362 -27.93 -14.41 23.53
N LYS A 363 -27.50 -15.62 23.87
CA LYS A 363 -26.09 -16.04 24.04
C LYS A 363 -25.21 -15.68 22.83
N ASP A 364 -25.82 -15.59 21.65
CA ASP A 364 -25.17 -15.25 20.38
C ASP A 364 -24.48 -13.87 20.40
N GLY A 365 -25.01 -12.89 21.16
CA GLY A 365 -24.41 -11.56 21.27
C GLY A 365 -23.12 -11.52 22.10
N VAL A 366 -22.90 -12.50 22.98
CA VAL A 366 -21.67 -12.62 23.78
C VAL A 366 -20.57 -13.27 22.93
N GLU A 367 -20.92 -14.27 22.12
CA GLU A 367 -19.98 -14.97 21.23
C GLU A 367 -19.42 -14.03 20.14
N ILE A 368 -20.26 -13.18 19.52
CA ILE A 368 -19.81 -12.20 18.52
C ILE A 368 -18.82 -11.19 19.12
N LYS A 369 -19.12 -10.69 20.33
CA LYS A 369 -18.23 -9.74 21.04
C LYS A 369 -16.89 -10.40 21.36
N GLU A 370 -16.91 -11.64 21.84
CA GLU A 370 -15.68 -12.37 22.14
C GLU A 370 -14.86 -12.65 20.88
N CYS A 371 -15.52 -13.01 19.77
CA CYS A 371 -14.86 -13.22 18.47
C CYS A 371 -14.23 -11.93 17.94
N ALA A 372 -14.99 -10.83 17.90
CA ALA A 372 -14.49 -9.53 17.46
C ALA A 372 -13.31 -9.07 18.33
N ARG A 373 -13.38 -9.29 19.65
CA ARG A 373 -12.28 -9.02 20.58
C ARG A 373 -11.06 -9.84 20.19
N ARG A 374 -11.17 -11.16 20.12
CA ARG A 374 -10.07 -12.07 19.81
C ARG A 374 -9.41 -11.77 18.45
N LEU A 375 -10.19 -11.42 17.42
CA LEU A 375 -9.68 -11.03 16.10
C LEU A 375 -8.93 -9.70 16.13
N SER A 376 -9.51 -8.66 16.75
CA SER A 376 -8.88 -7.34 16.87
C SER A 376 -7.62 -7.31 17.74
N GLU A 377 -7.47 -8.30 18.63
CA GLU A 377 -6.30 -8.47 19.49
C GLU A 377 -5.13 -9.18 18.81
N GLN A 378 -5.44 -10.07 17.86
CA GLN A 378 -4.45 -10.90 17.21
C GLN A 378 -4.02 -10.34 15.86
N PHE A 379 -4.95 -9.88 15.03
CA PHE A 379 -4.69 -9.40 13.69
C PHE A 379 -4.83 -7.88 13.60
N SER A 380 -4.04 -7.26 12.72
CA SER A 380 -4.14 -5.85 12.41
C SER A 380 -4.54 -5.65 10.95
N PHE A 381 -5.81 -5.31 10.75
CA PHE A 381 -6.40 -5.10 9.42
C PHE A 381 -6.96 -3.69 9.25
N SER A 382 -6.96 -3.22 8.01
CA SER A 382 -7.70 -2.04 7.57
C SER A 382 -9.20 -2.31 7.49
N GLN A 383 -9.99 -1.25 7.42
CA GLN A 383 -11.45 -1.34 7.35
C GLN A 383 -11.95 -2.09 6.10
N SER A 384 -11.30 -1.88 4.95
CA SER A 384 -11.63 -2.59 3.71
C SER A 384 -11.33 -4.08 3.84
N GLU A 385 -10.19 -4.43 4.44
CA GLU A 385 -9.79 -5.82 4.62
C GLU A 385 -10.75 -6.60 5.53
N ILE A 386 -11.18 -5.99 6.65
CA ILE A 386 -12.16 -6.56 7.59
C ILE A 386 -13.49 -6.81 6.87
N THR A 387 -13.98 -5.82 6.11
CA THR A 387 -15.26 -5.93 5.41
C THR A 387 -15.24 -7.04 4.37
N GLN A 388 -14.13 -7.18 3.63
CA GLN A 388 -13.92 -8.27 2.68
C GLN A 388 -13.88 -9.64 3.37
N LEU A 389 -13.11 -9.79 4.45
CA LEU A 389 -12.99 -11.07 5.16
C LEU A 389 -14.34 -11.59 5.68
N VAL A 390 -15.18 -10.71 6.22
CA VAL A 390 -16.53 -11.08 6.67
C VAL A 390 -17.45 -11.42 5.49
N HIS A 391 -17.27 -10.75 4.34
CA HIS A 391 -18.03 -11.06 3.13
C HIS A 391 -17.64 -12.42 2.54
N ASP A 392 -16.34 -12.74 2.52
CA ASP A 392 -15.79 -13.99 1.98
C ASP A 392 -16.24 -15.21 2.82
N ASP A 393 -16.19 -15.10 4.16
CA ASP A 393 -16.67 -16.16 5.09
C ASP A 393 -18.16 -16.51 4.85
N ARG A 394 -18.98 -15.52 4.49
CA ARG A 394 -20.40 -15.73 4.14
C ARG A 394 -20.58 -16.51 2.83
N ASN A 395 -19.78 -16.19 1.82
CA ASN A 395 -19.90 -16.84 0.50
C ASN A 395 -19.50 -18.32 0.59
N GLU A 396 -18.46 -18.64 1.37
CA GLU A 396 -18.10 -20.04 1.67
C GLU A 396 -19.22 -20.77 2.43
N PHE A 397 -19.81 -20.14 3.45
CA PHE A 397 -20.93 -20.74 4.21
C PHE A 397 -22.17 -21.00 3.34
N SER A 398 -22.43 -20.15 2.34
CA SER A 398 -23.57 -20.30 1.43
C SER A 398 -23.36 -21.40 0.38
N SER A 399 -22.10 -21.76 0.09
CA SER A 399 -21.73 -22.79 -0.89
C SER A 399 -21.71 -24.22 -0.32
N CYS A 400 -21.53 -24.38 0.99
CA CYS A 400 -21.51 -25.68 1.69
C CYS A 400 -22.89 -26.14 2.19
N GLY A 401 -23.97 -25.70 1.53
CA GLY A 401 -25.34 -26.09 1.84
C GLY A 401 -25.73 -27.42 1.24
N GLU A 402 -25.11 -28.53 1.65
CA GLU A 402 -25.71 -29.87 1.52
C GLU A 402 -25.11 -30.89 2.53
N ALA A 403 -26.02 -31.48 3.32
CA ALA A 403 -25.89 -32.65 4.19
C ALA A 403 -24.94 -32.60 5.42
N SER A 404 -25.49 -32.22 6.58
CA SER A 404 -25.12 -32.81 7.89
C SER A 404 -26.32 -32.78 8.84
N SER A 405 -26.60 -33.92 9.46
CA SER A 405 -27.80 -34.29 10.21
C SER A 405 -28.14 -33.36 11.40
N PRO A 406 -29.42 -33.26 11.82
CA PRO A 406 -29.88 -32.32 12.86
C PRO A 406 -29.39 -32.60 14.30
N GLN A 407 -28.60 -33.66 14.53
CA GLN A 407 -28.24 -34.11 15.88
C GLN A 407 -26.81 -33.78 16.32
N ASP A 408 -25.90 -33.39 15.40
CA ASP A 408 -24.54 -32.94 15.74
C ASP A 408 -24.44 -31.45 16.11
N LEU A 409 -25.57 -30.74 16.09
CA LEU A 409 -25.67 -29.30 16.33
C LEU A 409 -25.54 -28.86 17.80
N LYS A 410 -25.26 -29.78 18.75
CA LYS A 410 -25.29 -29.48 20.20
C LYS A 410 -23.94 -29.55 20.94
N SER A 411 -22.82 -29.86 20.28
CA SER A 411 -21.55 -30.05 21.01
C SER A 411 -20.29 -29.47 20.36
N ASN A 412 -20.38 -28.62 19.33
CA ASN A 412 -19.18 -27.99 18.77
C ASN A 412 -19.14 -26.47 19.08
N PRO A 413 -18.38 -26.02 20.10
CA PRO A 413 -17.98 -24.62 20.12
C PRO A 413 -17.03 -24.43 18.92
N ILE A 414 -17.09 -23.26 18.28
CA ILE A 414 -16.30 -22.85 17.09
C ILE A 414 -17.08 -22.95 15.76
N LYS A 415 -17.98 -21.98 15.53
CA LYS A 415 -18.36 -21.50 14.19
C LYS A 415 -17.34 -20.53 13.57
N HIS A 416 -16.27 -20.16 14.30
CA HIS A 416 -15.32 -19.10 13.91
C HIS A 416 -13.95 -19.58 13.42
N LYS A 417 -13.74 -20.90 13.26
CA LYS A 417 -12.44 -21.45 12.81
C LYS A 417 -12.13 -21.04 11.38
N ASN A 418 -13.17 -20.93 10.55
CA ASN A 418 -13.05 -20.55 9.14
C ASN A 418 -12.61 -19.08 9.02
N LEU A 419 -13.29 -18.16 9.72
CA LEU A 419 -12.87 -16.76 9.76
C LEU A 419 -11.45 -16.56 10.33
N TRP A 420 -11.07 -17.28 11.39
CA TRP A 420 -9.69 -17.25 11.90
C TRP A 420 -8.69 -17.73 10.84
N ARG A 421 -9.02 -18.81 10.12
CA ARG A 421 -8.20 -19.33 9.02
C ARG A 421 -8.11 -18.33 7.86
N ALA A 422 -9.21 -17.70 7.46
CA ALA A 422 -9.23 -16.68 6.42
C ALA A 422 -8.40 -15.43 6.81
N CYS A 423 -8.50 -14.99 8.07
CA CYS A 423 -7.64 -13.94 8.62
C CYS A 423 -6.16 -14.32 8.53
N ARG A 424 -5.80 -15.54 8.97
CA ARG A 424 -4.41 -16.03 8.83
C ARG A 424 -3.97 -16.04 7.38
N GLU A 425 -4.78 -16.60 6.48
CA GLU A 425 -4.47 -16.71 5.06
C GLU A 425 -4.26 -15.34 4.40
N LYS A 426 -5.12 -14.36 4.68
CA LYS A 426 -4.96 -12.99 4.19
C LYS A 426 -3.69 -12.33 4.72
N ALA A 427 -3.39 -12.53 6.01
CA ALA A 427 -2.23 -11.97 6.67
C ALA A 427 -0.88 -12.62 6.25
N ARG A 428 -0.89 -13.74 5.52
CA ARG A 428 0.33 -14.37 4.95
C ARG A 428 0.99 -13.53 3.85
N THR A 429 0.21 -12.69 3.17
CA THR A 429 0.64 -12.00 1.96
C THR A 429 1.87 -11.11 2.21
N GLY A 430 2.97 -11.39 1.50
CA GLY A 430 4.20 -10.58 1.53
C GLY A 430 5.31 -11.06 2.47
N MET A 431 5.05 -12.05 3.35
CA MET A 431 6.05 -12.56 4.29
C MET A 431 6.99 -13.63 3.66
N GLU A 432 6.52 -14.33 2.64
CA GLU A 432 7.22 -15.46 1.99
C GLU A 432 8.54 -15.08 1.30
N GLN A 433 8.71 -13.80 0.94
CA GLN A 433 9.97 -13.30 0.35
C GLN A 433 11.07 -13.08 1.39
N LEU A 434 10.72 -12.91 2.67
CA LEU A 434 11.64 -12.52 3.74
C LEU A 434 11.84 -13.63 4.79
N ALA A 435 10.92 -14.60 4.87
CA ALA A 435 10.98 -15.68 5.85
C ALA A 435 10.39 -16.98 5.28
N GLN A 436 10.90 -18.11 5.78
CA GLN A 436 10.42 -19.44 5.39
C GLN A 436 9.32 -19.88 6.35
N ARG A 437 8.12 -20.17 5.85
CA ARG A 437 7.06 -20.75 6.68
C ARG A 437 7.43 -22.19 7.09
N ILE A 438 7.26 -22.50 8.37
CA ILE A 438 7.27 -23.88 8.87
C ILE A 438 5.83 -24.33 9.00
N ASP A 439 5.48 -25.42 8.30
CA ASP A 439 4.21 -26.09 8.53
C ASP A 439 4.32 -26.89 9.84
N ALA A 440 3.79 -26.31 10.92
CA ALA A 440 3.84 -26.90 12.26
C ALA A 440 3.04 -28.21 12.29
N LYS A 441 3.73 -29.35 12.44
CA LYS A 441 3.08 -30.67 12.54
C LYS A 441 3.09 -31.20 13.96
N ALA A 442 4.03 -30.76 14.78
CA ALA A 442 4.23 -31.28 16.11
C ALA A 442 3.17 -30.80 17.12
N HIS A 443 2.72 -31.71 17.99
CA HIS A 443 1.80 -31.43 19.10
C HIS A 443 2.46 -31.68 20.46
N TRP A 444 1.82 -31.24 21.55
CA TRP A 444 2.34 -31.41 22.91
C TRP A 444 2.59 -32.87 23.28
N GLU A 445 1.85 -33.83 22.71
CA GLU A 445 2.09 -35.25 22.96
C GLU A 445 3.39 -35.77 22.32
N GLU A 446 3.90 -35.12 21.27
CA GLU A 446 5.08 -35.56 20.54
C GLU A 446 6.38 -35.06 21.17
N LEU A 447 6.33 -33.88 21.81
CA LEU A 447 7.49 -33.27 22.44
C LEU A 447 7.85 -33.94 23.76
N VAL A 448 9.07 -34.47 23.84
CA VAL A 448 9.63 -35.06 25.06
C VAL A 448 10.73 -34.16 25.61
N LEU A 449 10.48 -33.56 26.76
CA LEU A 449 11.41 -32.71 27.50
C LEU A 449 11.20 -32.89 29.01
N PRO A 450 12.17 -32.48 29.85
CA PRO A 450 11.96 -32.49 31.28
C PRO A 450 10.82 -31.53 31.69
N GLN A 451 10.18 -31.83 32.82
CA GLN A 451 8.94 -31.16 33.24
C GLN A 451 9.12 -29.65 33.47
N GLU A 452 10.30 -29.22 33.91
CA GLU A 452 10.62 -27.81 34.11
C GLU A 452 10.54 -27.03 32.78
N GLN A 453 11.18 -27.56 31.72
CA GLN A 453 11.17 -26.97 30.39
C GLN A 453 9.77 -26.98 29.78
N LEU A 454 9.01 -28.07 29.93
CA LEU A 454 7.62 -28.14 29.48
C LEU A 454 6.75 -27.09 30.18
N THR A 455 6.96 -26.87 31.47
CA THR A 455 6.26 -25.84 32.24
C THR A 455 6.58 -24.44 31.72
N LEU A 456 7.85 -24.16 31.42
CA LEU A 456 8.26 -22.88 30.82
C LEU A 456 7.64 -22.66 29.43
N LEU A 457 7.60 -23.69 28.58
CA LEU A 457 6.96 -23.59 27.25
C LEU A 457 5.45 -23.35 27.35
N ARG A 458 4.77 -23.97 28.31
CA ARG A 458 3.34 -23.70 28.60
C ARG A 458 3.14 -22.28 29.11
N GLN A 459 3.99 -21.80 30.02
CA GLN A 459 3.94 -20.41 30.49
C GLN A 459 4.12 -19.38 29.37
N ILE A 460 4.98 -19.66 28.38
CA ILE A 460 5.11 -18.82 27.18
C ILE A 460 3.77 -18.77 26.44
N THR A 461 3.17 -19.94 26.19
CA THR A 461 1.88 -20.06 25.50
C THR A 461 0.76 -19.32 26.24
N ASP A 462 0.66 -19.51 27.56
CA ASP A 462 -0.34 -18.87 28.41
C ASP A 462 -0.18 -17.34 28.43
N GLN A 463 1.06 -16.84 28.50
CA GLN A 463 1.30 -15.40 28.46
C GLN A 463 0.95 -14.78 27.11
N VAL A 464 1.16 -15.50 26.00
CA VAL A 464 0.75 -15.02 24.68
C VAL A 464 -0.78 -14.91 24.60
N MET A 465 -1.52 -15.89 25.13
CA MET A 465 -2.99 -15.88 25.15
C MET A 465 -3.55 -14.79 26.08
N CYS A 466 -2.98 -14.62 27.28
CA CYS A 466 -3.49 -13.69 28.29
C CYS A 466 -2.93 -12.26 28.18
N ARG A 467 -2.09 -11.97 27.16
CA ARG A 467 -1.36 -10.70 27.05
C ARG A 467 -2.28 -9.47 27.07
N ASN A 468 -3.40 -9.51 26.36
CA ASN A 468 -4.26 -8.33 26.26
C ASN A 468 -4.99 -8.06 27.57
N GLN A 469 -5.49 -9.11 28.23
CA GLN A 469 -6.12 -8.99 29.55
C GLN A 469 -5.17 -8.35 30.56
N VAL A 470 -3.91 -8.79 30.61
CA VAL A 470 -2.93 -8.25 31.57
C VAL A 470 -2.48 -6.83 31.18
N TYR A 471 -2.11 -6.61 29.92
CA TYR A 471 -1.56 -5.32 29.51
C TYR A 471 -2.60 -4.22 29.42
N LYS A 472 -3.81 -4.55 28.95
CA LYS A 472 -4.88 -3.58 28.74
C LYS A 472 -5.88 -3.60 29.88
N ASP A 473 -6.59 -4.70 30.09
CA ASP A 473 -7.71 -4.74 31.06
C ASP A 473 -7.23 -4.52 32.50
N TRP A 474 -6.04 -5.03 32.84
CA TRP A 474 -5.42 -4.80 34.16
C TRP A 474 -4.47 -3.58 34.19
N GLY A 475 -4.32 -2.85 33.08
CA GLY A 475 -3.61 -1.58 33.02
C GLY A 475 -2.08 -1.65 33.15
N PHE A 476 -1.45 -2.83 33.01
CA PHE A 476 0.01 -2.93 33.13
C PHE A 476 0.76 -2.14 32.05
N ARG A 477 0.14 -1.91 30.89
CA ARG A 477 0.73 -1.13 29.80
C ARG A 477 1.01 0.32 30.19
N GLU A 478 0.21 0.92 31.05
CA GLU A 478 0.40 2.33 31.47
C GLU A 478 1.62 2.52 32.36
N LYS A 479 2.04 1.45 33.06
CA LYS A 479 3.21 1.46 33.95
C LYS A 479 4.49 0.96 33.29
N MET A 480 4.41 0.47 32.05
CA MET A 480 5.52 -0.13 31.32
C MET A 480 5.82 0.63 30.03
N ASN A 481 7.03 1.20 29.93
CA ASN A 481 7.45 1.93 28.73
C ASN A 481 8.09 1.03 27.64
N ARG A 482 8.41 -0.24 27.96
CA ARG A 482 9.09 -1.22 27.08
C ARG A 482 8.70 -2.65 27.47
N GLY A 483 8.92 -3.62 26.56
CA GLY A 483 8.79 -5.06 26.88
C GLY A 483 7.37 -5.63 26.78
N LEU A 484 6.55 -5.07 25.89
CA LEU A 484 5.23 -5.63 25.57
C LEU A 484 5.34 -6.91 24.72
N GLY A 485 6.47 -7.11 24.05
CA GLY A 485 6.79 -8.34 23.31
C GLY A 485 7.20 -9.49 24.20
N ILE A 486 6.83 -10.70 23.78
CA ILE A 486 7.27 -11.94 24.45
C ILE A 486 8.45 -12.48 23.67
N ASN A 487 9.64 -12.35 24.26
CA ASN A 487 10.90 -12.78 23.66
C ASN A 487 11.45 -13.97 24.44
N ALA A 488 11.67 -15.09 23.73
CA ALA A 488 12.18 -16.32 24.30
C ALA A 488 13.50 -16.73 23.64
N LEU A 489 14.42 -17.30 24.42
CA LEU A 489 15.64 -17.92 23.94
C LEU A 489 15.59 -19.42 24.17
N PHE A 490 15.73 -20.19 23.10
CA PHE A 490 15.88 -21.64 23.10
C PHE A 490 17.34 -21.99 22.90
N SER A 491 17.95 -22.61 23.91
CA SER A 491 19.37 -22.94 23.89
C SER A 491 19.60 -24.42 24.15
N GLY A 492 20.49 -25.05 23.40
CA GLY A 492 20.83 -26.47 23.58
C GLY A 492 21.53 -27.02 22.33
N GLU A 493 22.05 -28.24 22.41
CA GLU A 493 22.74 -28.87 21.27
C GLU A 493 21.84 -28.99 20.03
N SER A 494 22.43 -29.16 18.85
CA SER A 494 21.65 -29.43 17.64
C SER A 494 20.86 -30.74 17.79
N GLY A 495 19.61 -30.76 17.32
CA GLY A 495 18.76 -31.95 17.40
C GLY A 495 18.08 -32.21 18.75
N THR A 496 18.12 -31.29 19.72
CA THR A 496 17.40 -31.43 21.01
C THR A 496 15.92 -30.99 20.98
N GLY A 497 15.38 -30.64 19.80
CA GLY A 497 13.95 -30.32 19.65
C GLY A 497 13.59 -28.84 19.77
N LYS A 498 14.55 -27.91 19.62
CA LYS A 498 14.29 -26.44 19.65
C LYS A 498 13.23 -26.01 18.63
N THR A 499 13.39 -26.41 17.37
CA THR A 499 12.45 -26.09 16.28
C THR A 499 11.10 -26.79 16.50
N MET A 500 11.12 -28.06 16.91
CA MET A 500 9.90 -28.81 17.23
C MET A 500 9.11 -28.17 18.37
N ALA A 501 9.77 -27.63 19.41
CA ALA A 501 9.08 -26.91 20.47
C ALA A 501 8.43 -25.61 19.99
N ALA A 502 9.03 -24.90 19.02
CA ALA A 502 8.42 -23.75 18.39
C ALA A 502 7.17 -24.14 17.57
N GLU A 503 7.21 -25.27 16.84
CA GLU A 503 6.04 -25.82 16.14
C GLU A 503 4.90 -26.18 17.10
N VAL A 504 5.21 -26.80 18.24
CA VAL A 504 4.21 -27.14 19.27
C VAL A 504 3.52 -25.89 19.80
N ILE A 505 4.28 -24.82 20.07
CA ILE A 505 3.70 -23.53 20.50
C ILE A 505 2.84 -22.93 19.39
N ALA A 506 3.29 -22.98 18.14
CA ALA A 506 2.53 -22.48 16.98
C ALA A 506 1.19 -23.19 16.81
N ASN A 507 1.19 -24.52 16.92
CA ASN A 507 -0.02 -25.32 16.87
C ASN A 507 -0.96 -25.06 18.05
N ALA A 508 -0.41 -24.89 19.26
CA ALA A 508 -1.20 -24.57 20.45
C ALA A 508 -1.90 -23.20 20.36
N LEU A 509 -1.24 -22.22 19.71
CA LEU A 509 -1.77 -20.87 19.53
C LEU A 509 -2.60 -20.71 18.25
N GLU A 510 -2.61 -21.73 17.39
CA GLU A 510 -3.17 -21.68 16.02
C GLU A 510 -2.58 -20.51 15.20
N LEU A 511 -1.27 -20.26 15.30
CA LEU A 511 -0.57 -19.18 14.59
C LEU A 511 0.44 -19.73 13.57
N ASP A 512 0.70 -18.96 12.51
CA ASP A 512 1.73 -19.32 11.54
C ASP A 512 3.14 -19.13 12.16
N LEU A 513 4.05 -20.06 11.87
CA LEU A 513 5.45 -20.05 12.31
C LEU A 513 6.38 -19.71 11.14
N TYR A 514 7.18 -18.66 11.29
CA TYR A 514 8.15 -18.24 10.29
C TYR A 514 9.58 -18.42 10.79
N ARG A 515 10.35 -19.25 10.08
CA ARG A 515 11.79 -19.40 10.26
C ARG A 515 12.52 -18.28 9.53
N ILE A 516 13.41 -17.62 10.25
CA ILE A 516 14.15 -16.47 9.79
C ILE A 516 15.62 -16.83 9.89
N ASP A 517 16.26 -16.92 8.73
CA ASP A 517 17.70 -17.07 8.64
C ASP A 517 18.34 -15.68 8.70
N LEU A 518 18.87 -15.36 9.87
CA LEU A 518 19.52 -14.08 10.12
C LEU A 518 20.73 -13.83 9.19
N SER A 519 21.43 -14.88 8.77
CA SER A 519 22.57 -14.76 7.85
C SER A 519 22.14 -14.30 6.45
N SER A 520 20.92 -14.65 6.04
CA SER A 520 20.35 -14.24 4.74
C SER A 520 19.86 -12.79 4.72
N ILE A 521 19.49 -12.24 5.88
CA ILE A 521 18.95 -10.87 6.01
C ILE A 521 20.07 -9.83 6.16
N VAL A 522 21.17 -10.19 6.80
CA VAL A 522 22.36 -9.34 6.96
C VAL A 522 23.17 -9.34 5.67
N SER A 523 22.74 -8.50 4.72
CA SER A 523 23.40 -8.33 3.42
C SER A 523 24.74 -7.57 3.54
N LYS A 524 25.57 -7.62 2.48
CA LYS A 524 26.81 -6.82 2.36
C LYS A 524 26.56 -5.29 2.24
N TYR A 525 25.31 -4.84 2.11
CA TYR A 525 24.96 -3.44 1.86
C TYR A 525 24.29 -2.81 3.08
N VAL A 526 24.98 -1.84 3.69
CA VAL A 526 24.54 -1.10 4.89
C VAL A 526 23.22 -0.37 4.61
N GLY A 527 22.19 -0.64 5.42
CA GLY A 527 20.88 0.03 5.37
C GLY A 527 19.74 -0.77 4.70
N GLU A 528 20.06 -1.74 3.85
CA GLU A 528 19.08 -2.67 3.29
C GLU A 528 18.58 -3.68 4.35
N THR A 529 19.49 -4.11 5.23
CA THR A 529 19.20 -4.97 6.39
C THR A 529 18.14 -4.36 7.33
N GLU A 530 18.27 -3.06 7.68
CA GLU A 530 17.31 -2.35 8.55
C GLU A 530 15.92 -2.32 7.90
N LYS A 531 15.87 -2.04 6.58
CA LYS A 531 14.63 -1.98 5.82
C LYS A 531 13.95 -3.36 5.74
N ASN A 532 14.72 -4.41 5.50
CA ASN A 532 14.22 -5.79 5.44
C ASN A 532 13.70 -6.25 6.80
N LEU A 533 14.44 -5.98 7.89
CA LEU A 533 13.98 -6.24 9.26
C LEU A 533 12.72 -5.43 9.60
N SER A 534 12.68 -4.14 9.25
CA SER A 534 11.50 -3.30 9.47
C SER A 534 10.26 -3.89 8.77
N LYS A 535 10.41 -4.24 7.48
CA LYS A 535 9.35 -4.86 6.67
C LYS A 535 8.90 -6.20 7.27
N LEU A 536 9.83 -7.06 7.68
CA LEU A 536 9.55 -8.35 8.30
C LEU A 536 8.71 -8.19 9.57
N PHE A 537 9.13 -7.32 10.50
CA PHE A 537 8.38 -7.11 11.74
C PHE A 537 7.03 -6.44 11.52
N ASN A 538 6.88 -5.54 10.54
CA ASN A 538 5.60 -4.91 10.24
C ASN A 538 4.59 -5.93 9.70
N ILE A 539 5.01 -6.82 8.79
CA ILE A 539 4.15 -7.91 8.28
C ILE A 539 3.83 -8.90 9.41
N ALA A 540 4.79 -9.17 10.29
CA ALA A 540 4.57 -10.00 11.48
C ALA A 540 3.56 -9.37 12.45
N GLU A 541 3.59 -8.05 12.65
CA GLU A 541 2.65 -7.33 13.51
C GLU A 541 1.21 -7.40 12.97
N ASP A 542 1.05 -7.46 11.65
CA ASP A 542 -0.27 -7.58 11.01
C ASP A 542 -0.91 -8.96 11.20
N SER A 543 -0.10 -10.02 11.12
CA SER A 543 -0.54 -11.42 11.28
C SER A 543 -0.49 -11.92 12.74
N GLY A 544 0.29 -11.23 13.59
CA GLY A 544 0.66 -11.68 14.92
C GLY A 544 1.42 -13.01 14.92
N ALA A 545 2.13 -13.34 13.84
CA ALA A 545 2.81 -14.61 13.63
C ALA A 545 3.96 -14.87 14.61
N ILE A 546 4.39 -16.13 14.72
CA ILE A 546 5.55 -16.48 15.55
C ILE A 546 6.82 -16.36 14.71
N LEU A 547 7.77 -15.55 15.17
CA LEU A 547 9.06 -15.35 14.51
C LEU A 547 10.11 -16.24 15.17
N PHE A 548 10.64 -17.20 14.42
CA PHE A 548 11.69 -18.11 14.87
C PHE A 548 13.01 -17.76 14.19
N PHE A 549 13.89 -17.10 14.92
CA PHE A 549 15.24 -16.74 14.51
C PHE A 549 16.19 -17.89 14.82
N ASP A 550 16.61 -18.60 13.78
CA ASP A 550 17.54 -19.72 13.92
C ASP A 550 18.99 -19.22 13.89
N GLU A 551 19.92 -20.01 14.47
CA GLU A 551 21.37 -19.73 14.48
C GLU A 551 21.75 -18.33 15.01
N ALA A 552 21.08 -17.88 16.07
CA ALA A 552 21.31 -16.54 16.63
C ALA A 552 22.78 -16.29 17.02
N ASP A 553 23.53 -17.31 17.43
CA ASP A 553 24.95 -17.20 17.76
C ASP A 553 25.84 -16.68 16.63
N ALA A 554 25.43 -16.84 15.36
CA ALA A 554 26.15 -16.28 14.22
C ALA A 554 26.20 -14.74 14.23
N LEU A 555 25.16 -14.09 14.78
CA LEU A 555 25.11 -12.63 14.93
C LEU A 555 25.58 -12.14 16.29
N PHE A 556 25.32 -12.90 17.36
CA PHE A 556 25.51 -12.42 18.75
C PHE A 556 26.81 -12.90 19.41
N GLY A 557 27.73 -13.52 18.66
CA GLY A 557 28.98 -14.06 19.19
C GLY A 557 29.84 -13.04 19.98
N LYS A 558 30.59 -13.54 20.97
CA LYS A 558 31.46 -12.73 21.83
C LYS A 558 32.42 -11.86 21.02
N ARG A 559 32.14 -10.56 21.05
CA ARG A 559 32.98 -9.41 20.68
C ARG A 559 34.47 -9.77 20.53
N GLY A 560 34.96 -9.85 19.29
CA GLY A 560 36.33 -9.51 19.00
C GLY A 560 36.52 -8.00 19.13
N GLU A 561 37.68 -7.54 19.58
CA GLU A 561 38.04 -6.12 19.53
C GLU A 561 37.75 -5.56 18.14
N VAL A 562 37.04 -4.43 18.09
CA VAL A 562 36.70 -3.70 16.86
C VAL A 562 37.99 -3.42 16.10
N LYS A 563 38.28 -4.21 15.06
CA LYS A 563 39.44 -4.01 14.18
C LYS A 563 39.06 -3.31 12.89
N ASP A 564 37.77 -3.31 12.53
CA ASP A 564 37.34 -2.74 11.24
C ASP A 564 36.01 -1.96 11.31
N SER A 565 35.78 -1.15 10.27
CA SER A 565 34.58 -0.33 10.10
C SER A 565 33.32 -1.19 9.99
N HIS A 566 33.43 -2.39 9.41
CA HIS A 566 32.34 -3.37 9.26
C HIS A 566 31.79 -3.89 10.60
N ASP A 567 32.66 -4.12 11.59
CA ASP A 567 32.24 -4.58 12.93
C ASP A 567 31.36 -3.55 13.65
N ARG A 568 31.56 -2.25 13.35
CA ARG A 568 30.76 -1.17 13.93
C ARG A 568 29.33 -1.15 13.38
N TYR A 569 29.15 -1.49 12.09
CA TYR A 569 27.83 -1.55 11.45
C TYR A 569 27.02 -2.78 11.87
N ALA A 570 27.66 -3.94 12.02
CA ALA A 570 27.01 -5.15 12.55
C ALA A 570 26.41 -4.91 13.95
N ASN A 571 27.11 -4.15 14.82
CA ASN A 571 26.61 -3.80 16.14
C ASN A 571 25.36 -2.88 16.11
N ILE A 572 25.24 -1.99 15.12
CA ILE A 572 24.07 -1.11 14.97
C ILE A 572 22.85 -1.93 14.53
N GLU A 573 23.03 -2.86 13.58
CA GLU A 573 21.96 -3.73 13.09
C GLU A 573 21.43 -4.69 14.16
N ILE A 574 22.31 -5.25 14.99
CA ILE A 574 21.94 -6.09 16.13
C ILE A 574 21.10 -5.30 17.17
N ASN A 575 21.49 -4.06 17.47
CA ASN A 575 20.73 -3.21 18.38
C ASN A 575 19.34 -2.86 17.81
N TYR A 576 19.24 -2.65 16.50
CA TYR A 576 17.97 -2.44 15.83
C TYR A 576 17.07 -3.69 15.90
N LEU A 577 17.61 -4.88 15.59
CA LEU A 577 16.89 -6.15 15.72
C LEU A 577 16.34 -6.33 17.14
N LEU A 578 17.18 -6.11 18.15
CA LEU A 578 16.80 -6.17 19.56
C LEU A 578 15.66 -5.21 19.90
N GLN A 579 15.78 -3.95 19.49
CA GLN A 579 14.75 -2.96 19.72
C GLN A 579 13.43 -3.36 19.05
N ARG A 580 13.48 -3.89 17.82
CA ARG A 580 12.30 -4.36 17.10
C ARG A 580 11.66 -5.56 17.77
N MET A 581 12.45 -6.53 18.24
CA MET A 581 11.96 -7.66 19.03
C MET A 581 11.30 -7.21 20.34
N GLU A 582 11.84 -6.21 21.05
CA GLU A 582 11.21 -5.66 22.27
C GLU A 582 9.88 -4.93 21.99
N SER A 583 9.76 -4.31 20.81
CA SER A 583 8.53 -3.62 20.38
C SER A 583 7.48 -4.56 19.77
N TYR A 584 7.91 -5.71 19.26
CA TYR A 584 7.06 -6.65 18.56
C TYR A 584 6.00 -7.22 19.50
N ARG A 585 4.72 -7.09 19.16
CA ARG A 585 3.61 -7.51 20.03
C ARG A 585 3.37 -9.02 20.04
N GLY A 586 3.95 -9.74 19.08
CA GLY A 586 3.85 -11.20 18.98
C GLY A 586 4.94 -11.93 19.77
N LEU A 587 5.13 -13.21 19.43
CA LEU A 587 6.14 -14.08 20.02
C LEU A 587 7.37 -14.14 19.11
N ALA A 588 8.52 -13.71 19.62
CA ALA A 588 9.82 -13.87 18.96
C ALA A 588 10.68 -14.89 19.73
N ILE A 589 11.09 -15.94 19.02
CA ILE A 589 11.89 -17.04 19.55
C ILE A 589 13.27 -16.98 18.89
N LEU A 590 14.32 -16.94 19.69
CA LEU A 590 15.71 -17.08 19.24
C LEU A 590 16.19 -18.48 19.56
N ALA A 591 16.76 -19.19 18.59
CA ALA A 591 17.43 -20.46 18.81
C ALA A 591 18.95 -20.30 18.70
N THR A 592 19.68 -20.93 19.63
CA THR A 592 21.15 -20.97 19.59
C THR A 592 21.67 -22.33 20.07
N ASN A 593 22.80 -22.75 19.50
CA ASN A 593 23.52 -23.91 19.98
C ASN A 593 24.49 -23.56 21.13
N MET A 594 24.93 -22.30 21.21
CA MET A 594 25.99 -21.87 22.13
C MET A 594 25.54 -20.72 23.03
N LYS A 595 24.79 -21.01 24.11
CA LYS A 595 24.37 -19.97 25.08
C LYS A 595 25.53 -19.12 25.62
N SER A 596 26.73 -19.70 25.77
CA SER A 596 27.92 -19.05 26.31
C SER A 596 28.53 -17.98 25.40
N SER A 597 28.14 -17.92 24.11
CA SER A 597 28.58 -16.90 23.16
C SER A 597 27.79 -15.59 23.28
N LEU A 598 26.60 -15.62 23.88
CA LEU A 598 25.72 -14.46 24.03
C LEU A 598 26.18 -13.54 25.18
N ASP A 599 26.06 -12.22 24.97
CA ASP A 599 26.34 -11.22 26.01
C ASP A 599 25.30 -11.26 27.15
N LYS A 600 25.73 -11.04 28.38
CA LYS A 600 24.86 -10.91 29.57
C LYS A 600 23.86 -9.76 29.41
N ALA A 601 24.23 -8.68 28.71
CA ALA A 601 23.32 -7.57 28.45
C ALA A 601 22.12 -7.97 27.57
N PHE A 602 22.35 -8.91 26.63
CA PHE A 602 21.33 -9.47 25.76
C PHE A 602 20.37 -10.38 26.55
N LEU A 603 20.91 -11.30 27.35
CA LEU A 603 20.12 -12.23 28.16
C LEU A 603 19.13 -11.52 29.10
N ARG A 604 19.50 -10.35 29.63
CA ARG A 604 18.61 -9.55 30.51
C ARG A 604 17.37 -8.98 29.82
N ARG A 605 17.37 -8.89 28.50
CA ARG A 605 16.23 -8.37 27.70
C ARG A 605 15.27 -9.47 27.27
N LEU A 606 15.69 -10.73 27.39
CA LEU A 606 14.87 -11.89 27.07
C LEU A 606 13.97 -12.21 28.26
N ARG A 607 12.68 -12.43 27.99
CA ARG A 607 11.70 -12.72 29.04
C ARG A 607 11.77 -14.16 29.50
N PHE A 608 12.06 -15.07 28.57
CA PHE A 608 12.20 -16.49 28.82
C PHE A 608 13.52 -17.02 28.28
N ILE A 609 14.15 -17.91 29.04
CA ILE A 609 15.31 -18.68 28.61
C ILE A 609 14.98 -20.14 28.88
N VAL A 610 14.82 -20.92 27.82
CA VAL A 610 14.55 -22.35 27.88
C VAL A 610 15.80 -23.10 27.44
N GLU A 611 16.35 -23.89 28.36
CA GLU A 611 17.48 -24.76 28.10
C GLU A 611 16.97 -26.14 27.72
N PHE A 612 17.40 -26.63 26.55
CA PHE A 612 17.08 -27.94 26.00
C PHE A 612 18.27 -28.87 26.29
N PRO A 613 18.24 -29.61 27.42
CA PRO A 613 19.35 -30.47 27.79
C PRO A 613 19.47 -31.66 26.83
N PHE A 614 20.62 -32.32 26.90
CA PHE A 614 20.78 -33.61 26.24
C PHE A 614 19.82 -34.64 26.89
N PRO A 615 19.05 -35.41 26.10
CA PRO A 615 17.99 -36.27 26.66
C PRO A 615 18.59 -37.40 27.50
N SER A 616 18.01 -37.63 28.67
CA SER A 616 18.29 -38.76 29.56
C SER A 616 17.83 -40.09 28.95
N VAL A 617 18.25 -41.21 29.54
CA VAL A 617 17.83 -42.55 29.07
C VAL A 617 16.31 -42.68 29.07
N THR A 618 15.62 -42.20 30.11
CA THR A 618 14.15 -42.25 30.20
C THR A 618 13.46 -41.44 29.11
N GLU A 619 13.99 -40.26 28.79
CA GLU A 619 13.48 -39.41 27.72
C GLU A 619 13.75 -40.04 26.35
N ARG A 620 14.94 -40.61 26.11
CA ARG A 620 15.25 -41.32 24.87
C ARG A 620 14.34 -42.52 24.64
N THR A 621 14.00 -43.28 25.68
CA THR A 621 13.01 -44.37 25.58
C THR A 621 11.66 -43.84 25.09
N GLN A 622 11.21 -42.70 25.64
CA GLN A 622 9.96 -42.07 25.22
C GLN A 622 10.02 -41.55 23.78
N ILE A 623 11.16 -40.97 23.37
CA ILE A 623 11.37 -40.52 21.99
C ILE A 623 11.31 -41.72 21.03
N TRP A 624 11.99 -42.82 21.34
CA TRP A 624 11.96 -44.05 20.53
C TRP A 624 10.56 -44.65 20.40
N ASN A 625 9.74 -44.60 21.45
CA ASN A 625 8.36 -45.08 21.39
C ASN A 625 7.44 -44.21 20.51
N LYS A 626 7.83 -42.96 20.22
CA LYS A 626 7.02 -42.00 19.46
C LYS A 626 7.55 -41.72 18.05
N VAL A 627 8.80 -42.09 17.76
CA VAL A 627 9.48 -41.71 16.50
C VAL A 627 8.85 -42.36 15.27
N PHE A 628 8.27 -43.55 15.41
CA PHE A 628 7.64 -44.28 14.33
C PHE A 628 6.14 -43.95 14.24
N PRO A 629 5.64 -43.56 13.05
CA PRO A 629 4.20 -43.45 12.81
C PRO A 629 3.49 -44.77 13.09
N SER A 630 2.23 -44.72 13.53
CA SER A 630 1.41 -45.91 13.84
C SER A 630 1.20 -46.87 12.66
N GLN A 631 1.37 -46.38 11.42
CA GLN A 631 1.28 -47.18 10.20
C GLN A 631 2.58 -47.94 9.87
N THR A 632 3.66 -47.68 10.61
CA THR A 632 4.95 -48.32 10.35
C THR A 632 4.89 -49.78 10.76
N PRO A 633 5.21 -50.73 9.86
CA PRO A 633 5.26 -52.15 10.22
C PRO A 633 6.48 -52.39 11.11
N LEU A 634 6.31 -52.30 12.42
CA LEU A 634 7.35 -52.57 13.42
C LEU A 634 7.39 -54.07 13.74
N ALA A 635 8.58 -54.63 13.83
CA ALA A 635 8.77 -55.99 14.30
C ALA A 635 8.34 -56.13 15.76
N ALA A 636 7.86 -57.32 16.14
CA ALA A 636 7.36 -57.59 17.49
C ALA A 636 8.46 -57.50 18.57
N ASP A 637 9.73 -57.62 18.17
CA ASP A 637 10.91 -57.56 19.04
C ASP A 637 11.46 -56.14 19.24
N PHE A 638 10.70 -55.09 18.88
CA PHE A 638 11.11 -53.70 19.06
C PHE A 638 11.36 -53.35 20.54
N ASP A 639 12.62 -53.08 20.88
CA ASP A 639 13.05 -52.71 22.23
C ASP A 639 13.57 -51.26 22.30
N SER A 640 12.68 -50.35 22.68
CA SER A 640 13.00 -48.94 22.91
C SER A 640 13.98 -48.71 24.07
N GLN A 641 14.00 -49.59 25.09
CA GLN A 641 14.88 -49.44 26.25
C GLN A 641 16.32 -49.78 25.90
N HIS A 642 16.53 -50.79 25.04
CA HIS A 642 17.84 -51.11 24.50
C HIS A 642 18.40 -49.94 23.68
N LEU A 643 17.59 -49.41 22.75
CA LEU A 643 17.98 -48.28 21.90
C LEU A 643 18.23 -46.98 22.70
N ALA A 644 17.55 -46.78 23.82
CA ALA A 644 17.75 -45.62 24.68
C ALA A 644 19.13 -45.58 25.37
N LYS A 645 19.86 -46.70 25.42
CA LYS A 645 21.25 -46.72 25.92
C LYS A 645 22.20 -45.97 25.00
N LEU A 646 21.86 -45.85 23.71
CA LEU A 646 22.60 -45.04 22.75
C LEU A 646 22.43 -43.55 23.09
N ASN A 647 23.56 -42.86 23.29
CA ASN A 647 23.62 -41.43 23.57
C ASN A 647 23.37 -40.62 22.29
N LEU A 648 22.13 -40.59 21.84
CA LEU A 648 21.66 -39.86 20.67
C LEU A 648 20.75 -38.69 21.07
N THR A 649 20.79 -37.61 20.29
CA THR A 649 19.78 -36.53 20.38
C THR A 649 18.47 -36.97 19.74
N GLY A 650 17.36 -36.27 20.00
CA GLY A 650 16.08 -36.56 19.36
C GLY A 650 16.15 -36.48 17.82
N GLY A 651 16.88 -35.51 17.28
CA GLY A 651 17.11 -35.36 15.84
C GLY A 651 17.93 -36.51 15.23
N ASN A 652 18.91 -37.04 15.97
CA ASN A 652 19.62 -38.24 15.53
C ASN A 652 18.73 -39.49 15.61
N ILE A 653 17.93 -39.64 16.66
CA ILE A 653 16.96 -40.75 16.79
C ILE A 653 15.99 -40.74 15.60
N HIS A 654 15.45 -39.58 15.23
CA HIS A 654 14.59 -39.44 14.05
C HIS A 654 15.31 -39.82 12.76
N SER A 655 16.55 -39.35 12.56
CA SER A 655 17.36 -39.72 11.39
C SER A 655 17.61 -41.23 11.31
N VAL A 656 17.91 -41.88 12.45
CA VAL A 656 18.11 -43.33 12.52
C VAL A 656 16.82 -44.08 12.20
N ALA A 657 15.70 -43.70 12.81
CA ALA A 657 14.39 -44.31 12.56
C ALA A 657 13.98 -44.21 11.09
N LEU A 658 14.16 -43.04 10.48
CA LEU A 658 13.83 -42.81 9.07
C LEU A 658 14.72 -43.65 8.14
N ASN A 659 16.03 -43.68 8.39
CA ASN A 659 16.96 -44.50 7.61
C ASN A 659 16.67 -46.00 7.75
N ALA A 660 16.31 -46.45 8.94
CA ALA A 660 15.89 -47.84 9.18
C ALA A 660 14.61 -48.18 8.42
N ALA A 661 13.63 -47.26 8.39
CA ALA A 661 12.39 -47.42 7.61
C ALA A 661 12.65 -47.51 6.10
N PHE A 662 13.53 -46.66 5.54
CA PHE A 662 13.92 -46.75 4.14
C PHE A 662 14.60 -48.07 3.80
N LYS A 663 15.50 -48.56 4.67
CA LYS A 663 16.13 -49.88 4.50
C LYS A 663 15.12 -51.02 4.57
N ALA A 664 14.18 -50.97 5.51
CA ALA A 664 13.12 -51.95 5.65
C ALA A 664 12.22 -52.01 4.40
N ALA A 665 11.88 -50.84 3.84
CA ALA A 665 11.12 -50.73 2.61
C ALA A 665 11.86 -51.32 1.40
N GLN A 666 13.20 -51.13 1.30
CA GLN A 666 14.00 -51.69 0.21
C GLN A 666 14.03 -53.22 0.20
N ILE A 667 13.94 -53.85 1.38
CA ILE A 667 13.91 -55.31 1.52
C ILE A 667 12.48 -55.87 1.62
N GLU A 668 11.46 -55.00 1.46
CA GLU A 668 10.03 -55.31 1.56
C GLU A 668 9.64 -56.02 2.88
N LYS A 669 10.28 -55.64 4.00
CA LYS A 669 10.00 -56.17 5.35
C LYS A 669 9.64 -55.07 6.33
N GLY A 670 9.14 -55.47 7.50
CA GLY A 670 8.95 -54.57 8.64
C GLY A 670 10.28 -54.04 9.20
N VAL A 671 10.21 -52.91 9.90
CA VAL A 671 11.35 -52.31 10.61
C VAL A 671 11.70 -53.21 11.81
N SER A 672 12.86 -53.85 11.73
CA SER A 672 13.38 -54.76 12.76
C SER A 672 14.56 -54.15 13.52
N MET A 673 14.82 -54.67 14.73
CA MET A 673 15.92 -54.21 15.58
C MET A 673 17.30 -54.21 14.88
N PRO A 674 17.70 -55.23 14.10
CA PRO A 674 18.97 -55.21 13.37
C PRO A 674 19.10 -54.04 12.39
N LEU A 675 18.03 -53.68 11.68
CA LEU A 675 18.04 -52.56 10.73
C LEU A 675 18.19 -51.21 11.46
N ILE A 676 17.55 -51.07 12.62
CA ILE A 676 17.65 -49.86 13.45
C ILE A 676 19.07 -49.72 13.99
N LEU A 677 19.67 -50.79 14.52
CA LEU A 677 21.03 -50.76 15.06
C LEU A 677 22.08 -50.52 13.98
N GLU A 678 21.89 -51.08 12.77
CA GLU A 678 22.76 -50.80 11.63
C GLU A 678 22.68 -49.31 11.23
N ALA A 679 21.47 -48.75 11.14
CA ALA A 679 21.26 -47.32 10.89
C ALA A 679 21.86 -46.45 12.01
N ALA A 680 21.76 -46.88 13.27
CA ALA A 680 22.37 -46.20 14.41
C ALA A 680 23.89 -46.20 14.33
N SER A 681 24.51 -47.32 13.94
CA SER A 681 25.96 -47.42 13.75
C SER A 681 26.46 -46.45 12.67
N VAL A 682 25.74 -46.33 11.56
CA VAL A 682 26.05 -45.36 10.49
C VAL A 682 25.95 -43.92 11.00
N GLU A 683 24.92 -43.59 11.77
CA GLU A 683 24.76 -42.25 12.36
C GLU A 683 25.87 -41.95 13.39
N TYR A 684 26.29 -42.93 14.19
CA TYR A 684 27.43 -42.81 15.11
C TYR A 684 28.75 -42.53 14.39
N ARG A 685 28.99 -43.22 13.27
CA ARG A 685 30.17 -42.97 12.41
C ARG A 685 30.13 -41.57 11.82
N LYS A 686 28.95 -41.09 11.38
CA LYS A 686 28.76 -39.73 10.86
C LYS A 686 29.05 -38.65 11.92
N MET A 687 28.77 -38.92 13.19
CA MET A 687 29.07 -38.03 14.31
C MET A 687 30.51 -38.13 14.83
N GLU A 688 31.36 -38.96 14.21
CA GLU A 688 32.74 -39.24 14.64
C GLU A 688 32.85 -39.69 16.12
N ARG A 689 31.81 -40.34 16.65
CA ARG A 689 31.79 -40.82 18.03
C ARG A 689 32.41 -42.23 18.13
N PRO A 690 33.19 -42.52 19.18
CA PRO A 690 33.71 -43.87 19.42
C PRO A 690 32.54 -44.82 19.69
N ALA A 691 32.41 -45.82 18.83
CA ALA A 691 31.33 -46.81 18.86
C ALA A 691 31.96 -48.17 19.22
N LYS A 692 31.51 -48.84 20.28
CA LYS A 692 31.92 -50.23 20.55
C LYS A 692 30.98 -51.15 19.77
N ASP A 693 31.51 -52.16 19.07
CA ASP A 693 30.68 -53.10 18.31
C ASP A 693 29.65 -53.84 19.18
N THR A 694 29.92 -53.97 20.49
CA THR A 694 29.01 -54.54 21.49
C THR A 694 27.75 -53.70 21.72
N ASP A 695 27.78 -52.40 21.43
CA ASP A 695 26.65 -51.50 21.63
C ASP A 695 25.61 -51.60 20.51
N PHE A 696 25.95 -52.28 19.40
CA PHE A 696 25.12 -52.46 18.21
C PHE A 696 24.80 -53.93 17.90
N SER A 697 25.19 -54.85 18.78
CA SER A 697 24.88 -56.27 18.64
C SER A 697 23.50 -56.60 19.22
N TRP A 698 22.58 -57.12 18.39
CA TRP A 698 21.28 -57.64 18.83
C TRP A 698 21.38 -59.15 19.10
N GLN A 699 20.99 -59.56 20.31
CA GLN A 699 20.81 -60.97 20.69
C GLN A 699 19.31 -61.26 20.87
N GLY A 700 18.49 -60.91 19.89
CA GLY A 700 17.09 -61.34 19.83
C GLY A 700 16.97 -62.73 19.22
N ASP A 701 15.87 -63.43 19.53
CA ASP A 701 15.61 -64.78 19.04
C ASP A 701 15.76 -64.85 17.52
N LEU A 702 16.82 -65.51 17.08
CA LEU A 702 16.97 -66.01 15.74
C LEU A 702 15.88 -67.07 15.54
N GLU A 703 14.66 -66.66 15.18
CA GLU A 703 13.82 -67.53 14.39
C GLU A 703 14.50 -67.69 13.04
N ILE A 704 15.31 -68.75 12.98
CA ILE A 704 15.84 -69.37 11.78
C ILE A 704 14.62 -69.74 10.94
N VAL A 705 14.20 -68.86 10.05
CA VAL A 705 13.36 -69.22 8.92
C VAL A 705 14.32 -69.67 7.82
N ASN A 706 14.54 -70.99 7.78
CA ASN A 706 15.04 -71.69 6.60
C ASN A 706 14.00 -71.66 5.47
#